data_AF-A0A257EB95-F1
#
_entry.id   AF-A0A257EB95-F1
#
_cell.length_a   1.000
_cell.length_b   1.000
_cell.length_c   1.000
_cell.angle_alpha   90.00
_cell.angle_beta   90.00
_cell.angle_gamma   90.00
#
_symmetry.space_group_name_H-M   'P 1'
#
loop_
_entity.id
_entity.type
_entity.pdbx_description
1 polymer ?
#
loop_
_entity_poly.entity_id
_entity_poly.type
_entity_poly.pdbx_seq_one_letter_code
_entity_poly.pdbx_strand_id
1 'polypeptide(L)'
;MGLFGVQVGSVTMGQVDKQIDRTSLAATLNSYFASGFGAQTTAAVAATLVKNLGITGAGVDGAVAYVTGALNAAAPAARGEAISNIINLFSGLTNDATYGAAAQAWNANVDVAAAYTGAANVAFGAVIQHNLTGGLDTLFGSALADMFTADLSNGGNTLQGGDRIDGGAGNDTLKAILGSMGEDKAITAQTSGIEKVIIQAQSRNSDTGDNNVSNEGIVNVDAARMSGVNNWENSNSRADLIVEDVRISDNQITKDITITMRETDPGHVDFAVYFDQNSLRNSSASTSQINLQVMDTRAVVDGKDPLLNSPYGGFKFTATDAKGVATVVTLQSDAIDAAQTYTQLVAAFQAAADKQFGAGAVTVSIGSDFTVTDTTTAKSVIGKEVVIKTSSSFSFTTPAGSGWVAAGVVPANSGLHTNFSQGSTKNTDPVTSTIVLDDVGRGSTGGDLVVGGLSVGETSTSKGVERFNITVEDNSKLETINSTNNTLREVSIVNGSTSRVDNAYNDNVKDAGNLTVTGTVVGPVADNNSNYGSDNRLPGLNTVEHGDYGFTDVKLIDASTFKGKLDLDAQLTDRVVAKYLTLTDAAPAAAAADNVSFDYLMGTNNDKFMLNIAKGNLDSYKGTTNREDLVVNIKGNEGNDTITTLVGDGTSISGYELTGKNTNAALIDGVPSKFENWYINSKLNANLNVDGGVGNDTINLNGGGDWKVTAGAGDDAVYANNMVVQNLVDGPDDDAFADAIVVGKAAKAKWVFNGSNTLSEQNDKNFMSGVKMSVTFKHITVTVDVPSTDGFTTDLQINQAIKQAINKDATLSKLLVAKDGQANSLVVESLIEGQMAGADLSLAFARPATVSGDAYSLLNGYRAAYKAAGIDLDTELGLLGAAADSTTDPQKVLAIMDASINALTNLSPTTPPAFGGTKLFANSQIGGYVKSFAAGQNSQGGAADHTLYLGTGNDVAALGTEGNSNDTLVYVAGEEFGNDTVVHFTKGTLVEIATVSGTGADKFDFTGLGGDMLSKIGSTSAANHVQAVNGLTGPAIGVNFFNYATSTVLNNVGAAGVGYATNSIANDTTSAGTPTFGVNRDLTAMPTIDAKTLMDRSISIMNLDQVWPSSSASVNDTAAKVAAWYEAGSSNTYATTHVLVVVDAHNVGTVYAVNDGTGTADATAKAMGTIDLADTEWSSLAWFNFA
;
A
#
# COMPACT_ATOMS: atom_id res chain seq x y z
N MET A 1 -28.77 -58.75 23.58
CA MET A 1 -28.28 -57.38 23.34
C MET A 1 -29.38 -56.35 23.21
N GLY A 2 -30.40 -56.56 22.36
CA GLY A 2 -31.50 -55.59 22.20
C GLY A 2 -32.38 -55.29 23.43
N LEU A 3 -32.13 -55.91 24.58
CA LEU A 3 -32.87 -55.71 25.83
C LEU A 3 -32.72 -54.28 26.40
N PHE A 4 -31.61 -53.61 26.11
CA PHE A 4 -31.26 -52.30 26.69
C PHE A 4 -31.13 -51.16 25.68
N GLY A 5 -30.93 -51.43 24.39
CA GLY A 5 -30.72 -50.38 23.38
C GLY A 5 -29.40 -49.58 23.57
N VAL A 6 -28.37 -50.20 24.16
CA VAL A 6 -27.07 -49.56 24.44
C VAL A 6 -25.95 -50.35 23.79
N GLN A 7 -24.98 -49.63 23.22
CA GLN A 7 -23.72 -50.18 22.70
C GLN A 7 -22.84 -50.69 23.86
N VAL A 8 -22.21 -51.85 23.68
CA VAL A 8 -21.45 -52.54 24.73
C VAL A 8 -20.02 -52.78 24.26
N GLY A 9 -19.05 -52.11 24.88
CA GLY A 9 -17.64 -52.21 24.51
C GLY A 9 -17.07 -53.63 24.63
N SER A 10 -16.02 -53.89 23.85
CA SER A 10 -15.42 -55.22 23.60
C SER A 10 -15.04 -56.02 24.86
N VAL A 11 -14.59 -55.35 25.93
CA VAL A 11 -14.28 -56.00 27.22
C VAL A 11 -15.53 -56.58 27.88
N THR A 12 -16.64 -55.83 27.86
CA THR A 12 -17.92 -56.27 28.42
C THR A 12 -18.56 -57.32 27.51
N MET A 13 -18.44 -57.18 26.18
CA MET A 13 -18.84 -58.20 25.20
C MET A 13 -18.18 -59.54 25.51
N GLY A 14 -16.84 -59.57 25.62
CA GLY A 14 -16.10 -60.79 25.95
C GLY A 14 -16.33 -61.34 27.37
N GLN A 15 -16.98 -60.60 28.26
CA GLN A 15 -17.50 -61.12 29.54
C GLN A 15 -18.89 -61.73 29.39
N VAL A 16 -19.77 -61.11 28.60
CA VAL A 16 -21.10 -61.63 28.25
C VAL A 16 -20.98 -62.96 27.51
N ASP A 17 -20.08 -63.05 26.52
CA ASP A 17 -19.84 -64.28 25.75
C ASP A 17 -19.37 -65.43 26.66
N LYS A 18 -18.38 -65.16 27.54
CA LYS A 18 -17.93 -66.13 28.55
C LYS A 18 -19.03 -66.54 29.54
N GLN A 19 -20.03 -65.69 29.78
CA GLN A 19 -21.19 -66.04 30.62
C GLN A 19 -22.21 -66.89 29.84
N ILE A 20 -22.40 -66.63 28.55
CA ILE A 20 -23.22 -67.44 27.64
C ILE A 20 -22.62 -68.85 27.51
N ASP A 21 -21.31 -68.97 27.24
CA ASP A 21 -20.58 -70.24 27.16
C ASP A 21 -20.70 -71.09 28.42
N ARG A 22 -20.77 -70.44 29.59
CA ARG A 22 -20.89 -71.10 30.90
C ARG A 22 -22.32 -71.48 31.27
N THR A 23 -23.33 -70.99 30.56
CA THR A 23 -24.74 -71.19 30.93
C THR A 23 -25.59 -71.50 29.69
N SER A 24 -26.25 -70.50 29.11
CA SER A 24 -26.83 -70.47 27.78
C SER A 24 -27.27 -69.04 27.47
N LEU A 25 -27.57 -68.73 26.20
CA LEU A 25 -28.09 -67.41 25.83
C LEU A 25 -29.38 -67.07 26.60
N ALA A 26 -30.33 -68.02 26.69
CA ALA A 26 -31.57 -67.86 27.44
C ALA A 26 -31.32 -67.64 28.95
N ALA A 27 -30.43 -68.44 29.57
CA ALA A 27 -30.11 -68.30 30.99
C ALA A 27 -29.44 -66.96 31.31
N THR A 28 -28.50 -66.51 30.49
CA THR A 28 -27.84 -65.20 30.62
C THR A 28 -28.83 -64.04 30.47
N LEU A 29 -29.70 -64.08 29.45
CA LEU A 29 -30.71 -63.04 29.23
C LEU A 29 -31.73 -62.98 30.39
N ASN A 30 -32.15 -64.14 30.91
CA ASN A 30 -33.04 -64.21 32.07
C ASN A 30 -32.38 -63.67 33.35
N SER A 31 -31.08 -63.92 33.55
CA SER A 31 -30.30 -63.34 34.66
C SER A 31 -30.21 -61.82 34.57
N TYR A 32 -29.88 -61.27 33.39
CA TYR A 32 -29.80 -59.82 33.17
C TYR A 32 -31.17 -59.13 33.26
N PHE A 33 -32.23 -59.79 32.80
CA PHE A 33 -33.59 -59.30 33.01
C PHE A 33 -33.93 -59.20 34.49
N ALA A 34 -33.64 -60.25 35.27
CA ALA A 34 -33.89 -60.26 36.71
C ALA A 34 -33.10 -59.16 37.45
N SER A 35 -31.84 -58.92 37.07
CA SER A 35 -31.01 -57.90 37.71
C SER A 35 -31.38 -56.46 37.33
N GLY A 36 -31.71 -56.19 36.06
CA GLY A 36 -31.99 -54.82 35.58
C GLY A 36 -33.46 -54.41 35.67
N PHE A 37 -34.39 -55.37 35.56
CA PHE A 37 -35.82 -55.11 35.42
C PHE A 37 -36.71 -55.92 36.38
N GLY A 38 -36.15 -56.82 37.19
CA GLY A 38 -36.92 -57.70 38.08
C GLY A 38 -37.77 -56.98 39.14
N ALA A 39 -37.43 -55.73 39.47
CA ALA A 39 -38.20 -54.86 40.38
C ALA A 39 -39.25 -53.97 39.68
N GLN A 40 -39.30 -53.96 38.34
CA GLN A 40 -40.22 -53.13 37.57
C GLN A 40 -41.50 -53.88 37.17
N THR A 41 -42.58 -53.15 36.90
CA THR A 41 -43.80 -53.74 36.32
C THR A 41 -43.57 -54.12 34.86
N THR A 42 -44.24 -55.16 34.38
CA THR A 42 -44.14 -55.60 32.97
C THR A 42 -44.58 -54.52 31.98
N ALA A 43 -45.50 -53.63 32.37
CA ALA A 43 -45.89 -52.46 31.59
C ALA A 43 -44.80 -51.37 31.52
N ALA A 44 -44.07 -51.10 32.60
CA ALA A 44 -42.95 -50.15 32.58
C ALA A 44 -41.79 -50.67 31.71
N VAL A 45 -41.49 -51.96 31.82
CA VAL A 45 -40.52 -52.66 30.98
C VAL A 45 -40.94 -52.63 29.50
N ALA A 46 -42.23 -52.85 29.21
CA ALA A 46 -42.77 -52.78 27.86
C ALA A 46 -42.63 -51.38 27.24
N ALA A 47 -43.00 -50.33 27.98
CA ALA A 47 -42.83 -48.94 27.52
C ALA A 47 -41.35 -48.60 27.25
N THR A 48 -40.43 -49.08 28.10
CA THR A 48 -38.99 -48.92 27.90
C THR A 48 -38.51 -49.64 26.63
N LEU A 49 -38.90 -50.91 26.43
CA LEU A 49 -38.51 -51.68 25.25
C LEU A 49 -39.03 -51.04 23.96
N VAL A 50 -40.31 -50.66 23.91
CA VAL A 50 -40.93 -50.06 22.72
C VAL A 50 -40.28 -48.73 22.33
N LYS A 51 -39.93 -47.90 23.32
CA LYS A 51 -39.15 -46.68 23.11
C LYS A 51 -37.77 -46.99 22.52
N ASN A 52 -37.07 -47.98 23.07
CA ASN A 52 -35.72 -48.36 22.63
C ASN A 52 -35.69 -49.00 21.24
N LEU A 53 -36.80 -49.60 20.78
CA LEU A 53 -36.99 -50.10 19.42
C LEU A 53 -37.32 -49.00 18.39
N GLY A 54 -37.33 -47.72 18.80
CA GLY A 54 -37.60 -46.58 17.90
C GLY A 54 -39.06 -46.46 17.44
N ILE A 55 -39.99 -47.20 18.07
CA ILE A 55 -41.41 -47.17 17.71
C ILE A 55 -42.02 -45.86 18.24
N THR A 56 -42.63 -45.08 17.34
CA THR A 56 -43.23 -43.78 17.64
C THR A 56 -44.63 -43.65 17.04
N GLY A 57 -45.39 -42.63 17.44
CA GLY A 57 -46.73 -42.36 16.91
C GLY A 57 -47.74 -43.48 17.21
N ALA A 58 -48.63 -43.75 16.25
CA ALA A 58 -49.78 -44.64 16.43
C ALA A 58 -49.44 -46.12 16.71
N GLY A 59 -48.18 -46.56 16.48
CA GLY A 59 -47.74 -47.92 16.77
C GLY A 59 -47.41 -48.19 18.25
N VAL A 60 -47.25 -47.15 19.07
CA VAL A 60 -46.74 -47.28 20.46
C VAL A 60 -47.69 -48.08 21.34
N ASP A 61 -48.96 -47.71 21.41
CA ASP A 61 -49.92 -48.36 22.34
C ASP A 61 -50.11 -49.86 22.02
N GLY A 62 -50.16 -50.21 20.73
CA GLY A 62 -50.25 -51.59 20.26
C GLY A 62 -49.01 -52.41 20.62
N ALA A 63 -47.82 -51.84 20.42
CA ALA A 63 -46.56 -52.50 20.78
C ALA A 63 -46.43 -52.65 22.31
N VAL A 64 -46.75 -51.64 23.11
CA VAL A 64 -46.67 -51.71 24.58
C VAL A 64 -47.65 -52.77 25.12
N ALA A 65 -48.87 -52.83 24.58
CA ALA A 65 -49.84 -53.85 24.96
C ALA A 65 -49.36 -55.27 24.61
N TYR A 66 -48.78 -55.46 23.42
CA TYR A 66 -48.22 -56.75 22.99
C TYR A 66 -47.07 -57.22 23.90
N VAL A 67 -46.09 -56.35 24.15
CA VAL A 67 -44.93 -56.67 25.00
C VAL A 67 -45.37 -56.94 26.45
N THR A 68 -46.31 -56.14 26.99
CA THR A 68 -46.87 -56.36 28.33
C THR A 68 -47.56 -57.72 28.44
N GLY A 69 -48.35 -58.10 27.43
CA GLY A 69 -49.02 -59.40 27.35
C GLY A 69 -48.03 -60.56 27.33
N ALA A 70 -47.02 -60.50 26.45
CA ALA A 70 -45.98 -61.51 26.34
C ALA A 70 -45.16 -61.68 27.63
N LEU A 71 -44.80 -60.57 28.30
CA LEU A 71 -44.09 -60.59 29.59
C LEU A 71 -44.93 -61.13 30.75
N ASN A 72 -46.25 -60.94 30.71
CA ASN A 72 -47.18 -61.50 31.70
C ASN A 72 -47.42 -63.00 31.49
N ALA A 73 -47.40 -63.47 30.24
CA ALA A 73 -47.50 -64.90 29.90
C ALA A 73 -46.22 -65.69 30.25
N ALA A 74 -45.06 -65.04 30.19
CA ALA A 74 -43.79 -65.63 30.61
C ALA A 74 -43.68 -65.72 32.14
N ALA A 75 -43.23 -66.87 32.64
CA ALA A 75 -42.86 -67.04 34.05
C ALA A 75 -41.77 -66.00 34.42
N PRO A 76 -41.74 -65.46 35.66
CA PRO A 76 -40.82 -64.36 36.02
C PRO A 76 -39.34 -64.64 35.70
N ALA A 77 -38.91 -65.90 35.84
CA ALA A 77 -37.54 -66.34 35.55
C ALA A 77 -37.24 -66.59 34.05
N ALA A 78 -38.22 -66.41 33.16
CA ALA A 78 -38.11 -66.65 31.70
C ALA A 78 -38.37 -65.37 30.85
N ARG A 79 -38.43 -64.20 31.49
CA ARG A 79 -38.82 -62.93 30.84
C ARG A 79 -37.75 -62.30 29.96
N GLY A 80 -36.46 -62.58 30.19
CA GLY A 80 -35.38 -62.12 29.33
C GLY A 80 -35.39 -62.82 27.97
N GLU A 81 -35.65 -64.14 27.98
CA GLU A 81 -35.87 -64.94 26.78
C GLU A 81 -37.13 -64.50 26.02
N ALA A 82 -38.23 -64.22 26.73
CA ALA A 82 -39.45 -63.68 26.13
C ALA A 82 -39.20 -62.38 25.35
N ILE A 83 -38.40 -61.44 25.88
CA ILE A 83 -38.04 -60.22 25.15
C ILE A 83 -37.14 -60.51 23.95
N SER A 84 -36.21 -61.48 24.05
CA SER A 84 -35.40 -61.87 22.88
C SER A 84 -36.28 -62.34 21.71
N ASN A 85 -37.34 -63.09 21.98
CA ASN A 85 -38.27 -63.56 20.96
C ASN A 85 -39.11 -62.41 20.36
N ILE A 86 -39.49 -61.41 21.17
CA ILE A 86 -40.16 -60.19 20.70
C ILE A 86 -39.26 -59.39 19.76
N ILE A 87 -37.99 -59.20 20.13
CA ILE A 87 -37.02 -58.45 19.32
C ILE A 87 -36.75 -59.17 18.00
N ASN A 88 -36.56 -60.50 18.03
CA ASN A 88 -36.35 -61.31 16.83
C ASN A 88 -37.57 -61.26 15.88
N LEU A 89 -38.79 -61.23 16.44
CA LEU A 89 -40.01 -61.01 15.66
C LEU A 89 -40.02 -59.61 15.02
N PHE A 90 -39.75 -58.58 15.83
CA PHE A 90 -39.73 -57.17 15.38
C PHE A 90 -38.70 -56.92 14.27
N SER A 91 -37.48 -57.46 14.37
CA SER A 91 -36.46 -57.36 13.32
C SER A 91 -36.89 -57.97 11.97
N GLY A 92 -37.90 -58.87 11.98
CA GLY A 92 -38.50 -59.44 10.77
C GLY A 92 -39.62 -58.61 10.15
N LEU A 93 -40.08 -57.53 10.82
CA LEU A 93 -41.22 -56.71 10.38
C LEU A 93 -40.82 -55.60 9.38
N THR A 94 -39.68 -55.69 8.71
CA THR A 94 -39.14 -54.62 7.84
C THR A 94 -40.05 -54.18 6.69
N ASN A 95 -41.05 -54.97 6.32
CA ASN A 95 -42.07 -54.66 5.31
C ASN A 95 -43.44 -54.28 5.89
N ASP A 96 -43.57 -54.15 7.22
CA ASP A 96 -44.84 -53.80 7.88
C ASP A 96 -45.16 -52.30 7.75
N ALA A 97 -46.42 -51.96 7.46
CA ALA A 97 -46.83 -50.58 7.23
C ALA A 97 -46.82 -49.67 8.48
N THR A 98 -46.80 -50.26 9.69
CA THR A 98 -46.78 -49.54 10.98
C THR A 98 -45.41 -49.61 11.64
N TYR A 99 -44.74 -50.76 11.57
CA TYR A 99 -43.51 -51.05 12.29
C TYR A 99 -42.26 -51.11 11.39
N GLY A 100 -42.41 -51.20 10.06
CA GLY A 100 -41.31 -51.50 9.13
C GLY A 100 -40.19 -50.47 9.13
N ALA A 101 -40.51 -49.17 9.19
CA ALA A 101 -39.48 -48.12 9.29
C ALA A 101 -38.66 -48.23 10.58
N ALA A 102 -39.31 -48.51 11.71
CA ALA A 102 -38.63 -48.70 13.00
C ALA A 102 -37.82 -50.01 13.03
N ALA A 103 -38.33 -51.09 12.42
CA ALA A 103 -37.60 -52.36 12.28
C ALA A 103 -36.37 -52.23 11.38
N GLN A 104 -36.45 -51.48 10.27
CA GLN A 104 -35.31 -51.19 9.40
C GLN A 104 -34.24 -50.37 10.12
N ALA A 105 -34.64 -49.28 10.81
CA ALA A 105 -33.71 -48.46 11.60
C ALA A 105 -33.06 -49.26 12.75
N TRP A 106 -33.84 -50.11 13.43
CA TRP A 106 -33.34 -51.01 14.47
C TRP A 106 -32.30 -52.00 13.92
N ASN A 107 -32.58 -52.65 12.78
CA ASN A 107 -31.64 -53.60 12.19
C ASN A 107 -30.34 -52.90 11.75
N ALA A 108 -30.41 -51.71 11.14
CA ALA A 108 -29.22 -50.92 10.79
C ALA A 108 -28.37 -50.58 12.03
N ASN A 109 -29.01 -50.21 13.15
CA ASN A 109 -28.31 -49.97 14.42
C ASN A 109 -27.66 -51.24 15.00
N VAL A 110 -28.26 -52.41 14.79
CA VAL A 110 -27.67 -53.70 15.18
C VAL A 110 -26.47 -54.05 14.32
N ASP A 111 -26.52 -53.81 13.00
CA ASP A 111 -25.40 -54.04 12.08
C ASP A 111 -24.20 -53.10 12.40
N VAL A 112 -24.47 -51.82 12.67
CA VAL A 112 -23.46 -50.86 13.14
C VAL A 112 -22.83 -51.31 14.47
N ALA A 113 -23.65 -51.78 15.43
CA ALA A 113 -23.15 -52.28 16.71
C ALA A 113 -22.36 -53.60 16.57
N ALA A 114 -22.64 -54.42 15.55
CA ALA A 114 -21.94 -55.67 15.28
C ALA A 114 -20.60 -55.47 14.55
N ALA A 115 -20.45 -54.40 13.77
CA ALA A 115 -19.23 -54.07 13.03
C ALA A 115 -18.12 -53.43 13.89
N TYR A 116 -18.41 -53.07 15.14
CA TYR A 116 -17.53 -52.24 15.97
C TYR A 116 -16.50 -53.03 16.80
N THR A 117 -15.21 -52.66 16.67
CA THR A 117 -14.11 -53.20 17.50
C THR A 117 -13.20 -52.06 18.01
N GLY A 118 -13.48 -51.51 19.20
CA GLY A 118 -12.67 -50.45 19.81
C GLY A 118 -13.14 -50.08 21.22
N ALA A 119 -12.32 -49.33 21.98
CA ALA A 119 -12.50 -49.08 23.41
C ALA A 119 -13.67 -48.13 23.81
N ALA A 120 -14.24 -48.40 24.99
CA ALA A 120 -15.18 -47.57 25.78
C ALA A 120 -16.57 -47.28 25.16
N ASN A 121 -17.58 -47.14 26.04
CA ASN A 121 -18.97 -46.87 25.62
C ASN A 121 -19.18 -45.37 25.36
N VAL A 122 -19.51 -44.98 24.13
CA VAL A 122 -20.04 -43.65 23.80
C VAL A 122 -21.55 -43.77 23.54
N ALA A 123 -22.33 -42.75 23.92
CA ALA A 123 -23.76 -42.72 23.64
C ALA A 123 -24.02 -42.28 22.18
N PHE A 124 -25.05 -42.84 21.56
CA PHE A 124 -25.48 -42.45 20.22
C PHE A 124 -25.89 -40.97 20.18
N GLY A 125 -25.29 -40.19 19.27
CA GLY A 125 -25.56 -38.75 19.12
C GLY A 125 -24.78 -37.83 20.07
N ALA A 126 -23.56 -38.21 20.45
CA ALA A 126 -22.60 -37.34 21.14
C ALA A 126 -21.35 -37.13 20.28
N VAL A 127 -20.77 -35.92 20.34
CA VAL A 127 -19.48 -35.59 19.71
C VAL A 127 -18.40 -36.53 20.23
N ILE A 128 -17.64 -37.11 19.31
CA ILE A 128 -16.54 -38.02 19.57
C ILE A 128 -15.23 -37.23 19.61
N GLN A 129 -14.40 -37.54 20.62
CA GLN A 129 -13.02 -37.08 20.69
C GLN A 129 -12.09 -38.28 20.75
N HIS A 130 -11.19 -38.40 19.77
CA HIS A 130 -10.19 -39.46 19.70
C HIS A 130 -8.77 -38.88 19.82
N ASN A 131 -7.89 -39.63 20.47
CA ASN A 131 -6.46 -39.35 20.51
C ASN A 131 -5.72 -40.44 19.74
N LEU A 132 -4.82 -40.06 18.84
CA LEU A 132 -3.93 -40.98 18.14
C LEU A 132 -2.82 -41.48 19.07
N THR A 133 -2.19 -42.59 18.68
CA THR A 133 -1.14 -43.30 19.39
C THR A 133 0.15 -43.34 18.57
N GLY A 134 1.24 -43.85 19.12
CA GLY A 134 2.49 -44.04 18.35
C GLY A 134 2.48 -45.29 17.45
N GLY A 135 1.30 -45.85 17.14
CA GLY A 135 1.12 -47.05 16.32
C GLY A 135 0.11 -46.80 15.20
N LEU A 136 -0.10 -47.79 14.33
CA LEU A 136 -1.08 -47.68 13.26
C LEU A 136 -2.50 -47.62 13.82
N ASP A 137 -3.15 -46.47 13.69
CA ASP A 137 -4.50 -46.24 14.17
C ASP A 137 -5.57 -46.45 13.09
N THR A 138 -6.77 -46.81 13.53
CA THR A 138 -7.97 -46.85 12.67
C THR A 138 -9.15 -46.34 13.48
N LEU A 139 -9.58 -45.11 13.17
CA LEU A 139 -10.51 -44.33 13.99
C LEU A 139 -11.73 -43.92 13.15
N PHE A 140 -12.91 -43.91 13.78
CA PHE A 140 -14.19 -43.56 13.17
C PHE A 140 -14.92 -42.55 14.06
N GLY A 141 -15.45 -41.49 13.46
CA GLY A 141 -16.34 -40.50 14.05
C GLY A 141 -17.82 -40.86 13.87
N SER A 142 -18.67 -39.83 13.82
CA SER A 142 -20.11 -39.94 14.03
C SER A 142 -20.93 -39.23 12.93
N ALA A 143 -21.96 -38.49 13.33
CA ALA A 143 -22.82 -37.68 12.48
C ALA A 143 -22.87 -36.21 12.98
N LEU A 144 -21.89 -35.83 13.80
CA LEU A 144 -21.71 -34.53 14.46
C LEU A 144 -20.25 -34.09 14.25
N ALA A 145 -19.95 -32.81 14.48
CA ALA A 145 -18.59 -32.28 14.37
C ALA A 145 -17.65 -32.85 15.46
N ASP A 146 -16.81 -33.79 15.04
CA ASP A 146 -15.91 -34.58 15.87
C ASP A 146 -14.46 -34.07 15.83
N MET A 147 -13.64 -34.52 16.80
CA MET A 147 -12.25 -34.06 16.95
C MET A 147 -11.27 -35.23 17.12
N PHE A 148 -10.26 -35.26 16.26
CA PHE A 148 -9.17 -36.22 16.29
C PHE A 148 -7.88 -35.45 16.65
N THR A 149 -7.19 -35.86 17.71
CA THR A 149 -6.01 -35.18 18.25
C THR A 149 -4.78 -36.08 18.16
N ALA A 150 -3.69 -35.57 17.61
CA ALA A 150 -2.43 -36.26 17.44
C ALA A 150 -1.28 -35.45 18.07
N ASP A 151 -1.17 -35.51 19.39
CA ASP A 151 -0.08 -34.87 20.15
C ASP A 151 1.23 -35.67 20.06
N LEU A 152 2.36 -35.05 20.38
CA LEU A 152 3.65 -35.74 20.47
C LEU A 152 3.68 -36.73 21.65
N SER A 153 4.05 -37.99 21.36
CA SER A 153 4.18 -39.05 22.37
C SER A 153 5.65 -39.45 22.54
N ASN A 154 6.23 -39.19 23.71
CA ASN A 154 7.67 -39.34 24.00
C ASN A 154 8.58 -38.61 22.99
N GLY A 155 8.12 -37.50 22.41
CA GLY A 155 8.83 -36.74 21.38
C GLY A 155 8.68 -37.28 19.94
N GLY A 156 7.96 -38.39 19.73
CA GLY A 156 7.60 -38.88 18.41
C GLY A 156 6.18 -38.47 17.99
N ASN A 157 5.95 -38.36 16.69
CA ASN A 157 4.63 -38.06 16.12
C ASN A 157 3.64 -39.20 16.39
N THR A 158 2.38 -38.90 16.68
CA THR A 158 1.30 -39.90 16.76
C THR A 158 0.48 -39.99 15.47
N LEU A 159 0.37 -38.91 14.70
CA LEU A 159 -0.04 -39.02 13.30
C LEU A 159 1.12 -39.58 12.48
N GLN A 160 0.88 -40.69 11.79
CA GLN A 160 1.89 -41.50 11.12
C GLN A 160 1.44 -41.91 9.71
N GLY A 161 2.42 -42.26 8.87
CA GLY A 161 2.16 -42.87 7.56
C GLY A 161 1.47 -44.22 7.71
N GLY A 162 0.22 -44.33 7.23
CA GLY A 162 -0.58 -45.54 7.30
C GLY A 162 -1.78 -45.50 8.25
N ASP A 163 -1.91 -44.47 9.08
CA ASP A 163 -3.11 -44.25 9.89
C ASP A 163 -4.34 -44.07 9.02
N ARG A 164 -5.51 -44.45 9.56
CA ARG A 164 -6.79 -44.30 8.88
C ARG A 164 -7.81 -43.62 9.80
N ILE A 165 -8.27 -42.44 9.38
CA ILE A 165 -9.25 -41.64 10.11
C ILE A 165 -10.47 -41.43 9.21
N ASP A 166 -11.66 -41.66 9.73
CA ASP A 166 -12.93 -41.42 9.05
C ASP A 166 -13.81 -40.58 9.98
N GLY A 167 -13.99 -39.28 9.74
CA GLY A 167 -14.81 -38.43 10.62
C GLY A 167 -16.30 -38.77 10.54
N GLY A 168 -16.73 -39.35 9.41
CA GLY A 168 -18.10 -39.76 9.18
C GLY A 168 -18.90 -38.66 8.48
N ALA A 169 -19.83 -38.03 9.19
CA ALA A 169 -20.55 -36.86 8.69
C ALA A 169 -20.53 -35.76 9.76
N GLY A 170 -20.17 -34.55 9.37
CA GLY A 170 -20.01 -33.47 10.33
C GLY A 170 -19.32 -32.28 9.68
N ASN A 171 -18.51 -31.61 10.49
CA ASN A 171 -17.46 -30.70 10.04
C ASN A 171 -16.28 -30.99 10.96
N ASP A 172 -15.56 -32.05 10.62
CA ASP A 172 -14.72 -32.80 11.52
C ASP A 172 -13.29 -32.28 11.48
N THR A 173 -12.63 -32.26 12.64
CA THR A 173 -11.31 -31.63 12.80
C THR A 173 -10.23 -32.65 13.18
N LEU A 174 -9.17 -32.73 12.38
CA LEU A 174 -7.91 -33.35 12.78
C LEU A 174 -6.95 -32.25 13.27
N LYS A 175 -6.47 -32.35 14.51
CA LYS A 175 -5.41 -31.51 15.07
C LYS A 175 -4.17 -32.35 15.33
N ALA A 176 -3.01 -31.94 14.81
CA ALA A 176 -1.75 -32.65 15.00
C ALA A 176 -0.63 -31.71 15.46
N ILE A 177 0.20 -32.17 16.40
CA ILE A 177 1.48 -31.55 16.74
C ILE A 177 2.58 -32.45 16.16
N LEU A 178 3.39 -31.91 15.25
CA LEU A 178 4.33 -32.65 14.43
C LEU A 178 5.76 -32.16 14.65
N GLY A 179 6.64 -33.06 15.06
CA GLY A 179 8.09 -32.86 15.17
C GLY A 179 8.85 -33.56 14.05
N SER A 180 10.17 -33.58 14.18
CA SER A 180 11.10 -34.14 13.20
C SER A 180 10.81 -35.62 12.89
N MET A 181 10.77 -35.96 11.60
CA MET A 181 10.66 -37.35 11.15
C MET A 181 12.02 -38.05 11.30
N GLY A 182 12.05 -39.21 11.95
CA GLY A 182 13.29 -39.98 12.13
C GLY A 182 13.81 -40.70 10.87
N GLU A 183 13.04 -40.62 9.77
CA GLU A 183 13.40 -41.05 8.41
C GLU A 183 12.85 -39.99 7.44
N ASP A 184 13.53 -39.73 6.31
CA ASP A 184 13.25 -38.65 5.35
C ASP A 184 11.93 -38.84 4.54
N LYS A 185 10.77 -38.88 5.20
CA LYS A 185 9.47 -39.24 4.60
C LYS A 185 8.33 -38.37 5.15
N ALA A 186 7.46 -37.92 4.25
CA ALA A 186 6.23 -37.22 4.59
C ALA A 186 5.21 -38.14 5.31
N ILE A 187 4.36 -37.55 6.16
CA ILE A 187 3.20 -38.24 6.73
C ILE A 187 2.18 -38.52 5.63
N THR A 188 1.82 -39.79 5.47
CA THR A 188 0.90 -40.31 4.43
C THR A 188 -0.35 -40.95 5.05
N ALA A 189 -1.01 -40.21 5.94
CA ALA A 189 -2.25 -40.63 6.59
C ALA A 189 -3.40 -40.74 5.58
N GLN A 190 -4.37 -41.62 5.84
CA GLN A 190 -5.60 -41.71 5.06
C GLN A 190 -6.76 -41.08 5.82
N THR A 191 -7.37 -40.03 5.28
CA THR A 191 -8.57 -39.41 5.86
C THR A 191 -9.77 -39.41 4.91
N SER A 192 -10.96 -39.57 5.47
CA SER A 192 -12.25 -39.30 4.83
C SER A 192 -13.17 -38.57 5.81
N GLY A 193 -13.98 -37.63 5.30
CA GLY A 193 -14.86 -36.82 6.15
C GLY A 193 -14.09 -36.09 7.24
N ILE A 194 -12.98 -35.43 6.89
CA ILE A 194 -12.24 -34.54 7.78
C ILE A 194 -12.13 -33.22 7.03
N GLU A 195 -12.93 -32.24 7.40
CA GLU A 195 -13.03 -30.97 6.68
C GLU A 195 -11.99 -29.94 7.13
N LYS A 196 -11.49 -30.04 8.37
CA LYS A 196 -10.43 -29.16 8.89
C LYS A 196 -9.22 -29.94 9.38
N VAL A 197 -8.03 -29.54 8.92
CA VAL A 197 -6.75 -30.06 9.41
C VAL A 197 -5.94 -28.91 10.01
N ILE A 198 -5.60 -29.02 11.29
CA ILE A 198 -4.79 -28.06 12.05
C ILE A 198 -3.46 -28.72 12.38
N ILE A 199 -2.35 -28.12 11.97
CA ILE A 199 -1.01 -28.63 12.21
C ILE A 199 -0.19 -27.58 12.98
N GLN A 200 0.46 -28.05 14.04
CA GLN A 200 1.48 -27.31 14.77
C GLN A 200 2.84 -27.98 14.52
N ALA A 201 3.68 -27.37 13.69
CA ALA A 201 5.03 -27.83 13.40
C ALA A 201 6.01 -27.40 14.51
N GLN A 202 6.82 -28.36 14.97
CA GLN A 202 7.75 -28.25 16.11
C GLN A 202 9.13 -28.88 15.79
N SER A 203 9.41 -29.15 14.51
CA SER A 203 10.66 -29.77 14.07
C SER A 203 11.83 -28.77 14.19
N ARG A 204 12.82 -29.06 15.04
CA ARG A 204 14.02 -28.23 15.19
C ARG A 204 15.26 -29.10 15.36
N ASN A 205 16.38 -28.68 14.74
CA ASN A 205 17.67 -29.35 14.87
C ASN A 205 18.35 -29.11 16.24
N SER A 206 18.02 -28.01 16.91
CA SER A 206 18.46 -27.68 18.26
C SER A 206 17.44 -26.76 18.92
N ASP A 207 17.06 -27.01 20.18
CA ASP A 207 16.17 -26.12 20.93
C ASP A 207 16.98 -25.25 21.91
N THR A 208 16.93 -23.95 21.69
CA THR A 208 17.61 -22.93 22.49
C THR A 208 16.71 -22.32 23.57
N GLY A 209 15.42 -22.64 23.58
CA GLY A 209 14.42 -21.94 24.38
C GLY A 209 14.08 -20.54 23.86
N ASP A 210 14.60 -20.17 22.68
CA ASP A 210 14.23 -18.96 21.96
C ASP A 210 13.00 -19.20 21.08
N ASN A 211 12.22 -18.13 20.90
CA ASN A 211 11.05 -18.05 20.04
C ASN A 211 11.30 -17.19 18.79
N ASN A 212 12.43 -16.48 18.68
CA ASN A 212 12.93 -16.05 17.39
C ASN A 212 13.77 -17.20 16.82
N VAL A 213 13.16 -18.00 15.94
CA VAL A 213 13.77 -19.25 15.50
C VAL A 213 14.76 -19.03 14.34
N SER A 214 15.70 -19.96 14.23
CA SER A 214 16.56 -20.13 13.05
C SER A 214 16.98 -21.60 12.93
N ASN A 215 17.23 -22.05 11.70
CA ASN A 215 17.57 -23.44 11.35
C ASN A 215 16.41 -24.40 11.66
N GLU A 216 15.23 -23.99 11.21
CA GLU A 216 13.96 -24.68 11.21
C GLU A 216 14.12 -26.08 10.62
N GLY A 217 13.43 -27.05 11.23
CA GLY A 217 13.23 -28.34 10.61
C GLY A 217 11.91 -28.33 9.85
N ILE A 218 11.88 -28.98 8.69
CA ILE A 218 10.65 -29.08 7.89
C ILE A 218 9.74 -30.18 8.44
N VAL A 219 8.43 -29.94 8.44
CA VAL A 219 7.38 -30.95 8.60
C VAL A 219 6.67 -31.14 7.26
N ASN A 220 6.73 -32.35 6.70
CA ASN A 220 6.05 -32.69 5.44
C ASN A 220 4.82 -33.58 5.67
N VAL A 221 3.69 -33.21 5.06
CA VAL A 221 2.45 -34.00 5.00
C VAL A 221 2.06 -34.21 3.54
N ASP A 222 2.00 -35.47 3.12
CA ASP A 222 1.48 -35.89 1.81
C ASP A 222 -0.02 -36.17 1.93
N ALA A 223 -0.80 -35.24 1.37
CA ALA A 223 -2.26 -35.22 1.40
C ALA A 223 -2.90 -36.09 0.30
N ALA A 224 -2.15 -36.84 -0.51
CA ALA A 224 -2.68 -37.64 -1.63
C ALA A 224 -3.79 -38.64 -1.24
N ARG A 225 -3.84 -39.02 0.04
CA ARG A 225 -4.80 -39.95 0.65
C ARG A 225 -5.75 -39.28 1.67
N MET A 226 -5.70 -37.96 1.79
CA MET A 226 -6.56 -37.16 2.67
C MET A 226 -7.68 -36.53 1.84
N SER A 227 -8.93 -36.96 2.08
CA SER A 227 -10.09 -36.60 1.25
C SER A 227 -11.16 -35.85 2.03
N GLY A 228 -11.67 -34.77 1.43
CA GLY A 228 -12.68 -33.89 2.03
C GLY A 228 -12.13 -32.68 2.81
N VAL A 229 -10.81 -32.53 2.92
CA VAL A 229 -10.18 -31.41 3.64
C VAL A 229 -10.45 -30.10 2.90
N ASN A 230 -11.13 -29.17 3.57
CA ASN A 230 -11.53 -27.85 3.07
C ASN A 230 -10.75 -26.71 3.74
N ASN A 231 -10.08 -26.96 4.88
CA ASN A 231 -9.17 -26.00 5.51
C ASN A 231 -7.87 -26.68 5.95
N TRP A 232 -6.74 -26.16 5.47
CA TRP A 232 -5.38 -26.48 5.91
C TRP A 232 -4.82 -25.33 6.75
N GLU A 233 -4.62 -25.58 8.03
CA GLU A 233 -4.22 -24.57 9.01
C GLU A 233 -2.83 -24.86 9.61
N ASN A 234 -1.88 -23.95 9.36
CA ASN A 234 -0.63 -23.86 10.11
C ASN A 234 -0.88 -23.01 11.37
N SER A 235 -0.82 -23.59 12.57
CA SER A 235 -1.16 -22.90 13.82
C SER A 235 -0.09 -23.03 14.89
N ASN A 236 0.40 -21.90 15.41
CA ASN A 236 1.34 -21.84 16.55
C ASN A 236 2.63 -22.65 16.34
N SER A 237 3.08 -22.70 15.09
CA SER A 237 4.28 -23.40 14.64
C SER A 237 5.55 -22.59 14.89
N ARG A 238 6.68 -23.30 15.02
CA ARG A 238 8.03 -22.74 15.21
C ARG A 238 9.07 -23.35 14.26
N ALA A 239 8.57 -23.84 13.14
CA ALA A 239 9.19 -24.74 12.19
C ALA A 239 8.34 -24.81 10.92
N ASP A 240 8.94 -25.08 9.76
CA ASP A 240 8.26 -25.03 8.47
C ASP A 240 7.21 -26.13 8.33
N LEU A 241 6.10 -25.79 7.69
CA LEU A 241 5.07 -26.75 7.30
C LEU A 241 4.95 -26.82 5.77
N ILE A 242 5.13 -28.00 5.20
CA ILE A 242 4.84 -28.30 3.80
C ILE A 242 3.71 -29.33 3.73
N VAL A 243 2.59 -28.94 3.12
CA VAL A 243 1.51 -29.85 2.73
C VAL A 243 1.56 -30.06 1.22
N GLU A 244 1.71 -31.30 0.78
CA GLU A 244 1.88 -31.66 -0.63
C GLU A 244 0.80 -32.62 -1.15
N ASP A 245 0.65 -32.70 -2.47
CA ASP A 245 -0.38 -33.51 -3.17
C ASP A 245 -1.81 -33.28 -2.64
N VAL A 246 -2.17 -32.00 -2.39
CA VAL A 246 -3.54 -31.63 -1.99
C VAL A 246 -4.49 -31.87 -3.16
N ARG A 247 -5.51 -32.70 -2.93
CA ARG A 247 -6.51 -33.10 -3.92
C ARG A 247 -7.91 -32.67 -3.50
N ILE A 248 -8.64 -32.05 -4.43
CA ILE A 248 -10.02 -31.58 -4.21
C ILE A 248 -11.05 -32.45 -4.93
N SER A 249 -12.28 -32.46 -4.44
CA SER A 249 -13.39 -33.22 -5.03
C SER A 249 -13.82 -32.65 -6.39
N ASP A 250 -14.46 -33.46 -7.24
CA ASP A 250 -14.81 -33.04 -8.61
C ASP A 250 -15.83 -31.90 -8.72
N ASN A 251 -16.63 -31.71 -7.67
CA ASN A 251 -17.57 -30.62 -7.50
C ASN A 251 -16.94 -29.35 -6.88
N GLN A 252 -15.66 -29.37 -6.50
CA GLN A 252 -14.94 -28.24 -5.90
C GLN A 252 -14.06 -27.52 -6.92
N ILE A 253 -13.71 -26.28 -6.60
CA ILE A 253 -12.64 -25.49 -7.22
C ILE A 253 -11.57 -25.15 -6.17
N THR A 254 -10.39 -24.69 -6.60
CA THR A 254 -9.28 -24.37 -5.67
C THR A 254 -9.68 -23.33 -4.62
N LYS A 255 -10.59 -22.42 -4.97
CA LYS A 255 -11.11 -21.37 -4.08
C LYS A 255 -11.92 -21.91 -2.90
N ASP A 256 -12.48 -23.12 -3.02
CA ASP A 256 -13.26 -23.73 -1.94
C ASP A 256 -12.37 -24.26 -0.80
N ILE A 257 -11.04 -24.29 -1.01
CA ILE A 257 -10.06 -24.69 -0.02
C ILE A 257 -9.45 -23.45 0.62
N THR A 258 -9.56 -23.38 1.94
CA THR A 258 -9.00 -22.32 2.78
C THR A 258 -7.61 -22.72 3.25
N ILE A 259 -6.65 -21.81 3.11
CA ILE A 259 -5.30 -21.93 3.66
C ILE A 259 -5.18 -20.93 4.81
N THR A 260 -4.98 -21.41 6.04
CA THR A 260 -4.90 -20.55 7.24
C THR A 260 -3.48 -20.58 7.79
N MET A 261 -2.85 -19.42 7.95
CA MET A 261 -1.58 -19.27 8.66
C MET A 261 -1.84 -18.43 9.91
N ARG A 262 -1.60 -19.01 11.10
CA ARG A 262 -1.92 -18.34 12.36
C ARG A 262 -0.92 -18.53 13.49
N GLU A 263 -0.67 -17.46 14.22
CA GLU A 263 0.14 -17.42 15.45
C GLU A 263 1.54 -18.05 15.31
N THR A 264 2.15 -18.07 14.11
CA THR A 264 3.50 -18.63 13.92
C THR A 264 4.56 -17.82 14.68
N ASP A 265 5.53 -18.50 15.28
CA ASP A 265 6.62 -17.83 15.98
C ASP A 265 7.46 -16.95 15.02
N PRO A 266 8.08 -15.86 15.52
CA PRO A 266 9.02 -15.04 14.76
C PRO A 266 10.18 -15.80 14.12
N GLY A 267 10.62 -15.33 12.94
CA GLY A 267 11.69 -15.93 12.14
C GLY A 267 11.14 -16.61 10.87
N HIS A 268 12.00 -17.38 10.20
CA HIS A 268 11.71 -18.06 8.94
C HIS A 268 10.80 -19.28 9.13
N VAL A 269 9.62 -19.09 9.73
CA VAL A 269 8.61 -20.15 9.97
C VAL A 269 7.67 -20.21 8.78
N ASP A 270 8.05 -21.03 7.81
CA ASP A 270 7.42 -21.03 6.50
C ASP A 270 6.16 -21.90 6.41
N PHE A 271 5.27 -21.58 5.48
CA PHE A 271 4.10 -22.39 5.14
C PHE A 271 3.93 -22.59 3.64
N ALA A 272 4.00 -23.84 3.19
CA ALA A 272 3.72 -24.22 1.81
C ALA A 272 2.51 -25.15 1.69
N VAL A 273 1.63 -24.88 0.73
CA VAL A 273 0.54 -25.78 0.33
C VAL A 273 0.55 -26.01 -1.18
N TYR A 274 0.81 -27.25 -1.58
CA TYR A 274 0.94 -27.66 -2.97
C TYR A 274 -0.20 -28.58 -3.40
N PHE A 275 -1.00 -28.09 -4.34
CA PHE A 275 -2.06 -28.86 -4.99
C PHE A 275 -1.52 -29.81 -6.06
N ASP A 276 -2.17 -30.96 -6.24
CA ASP A 276 -2.07 -31.70 -7.50
C ASP A 276 -2.46 -30.78 -8.67
N GLN A 277 -1.82 -30.95 -9.83
CA GLN A 277 -2.05 -30.12 -10.99
C GLN A 277 -3.51 -30.18 -11.48
N ASN A 278 -4.22 -31.30 -11.28
CA ASN A 278 -5.64 -31.42 -11.65
C ASN A 278 -6.57 -30.79 -10.60
N SER A 279 -6.05 -30.44 -9.42
CA SER A 279 -6.79 -29.75 -8.35
C SER A 279 -6.66 -28.22 -8.41
N LEU A 280 -5.78 -27.69 -9.28
CA LEU A 280 -5.78 -26.30 -9.68
C LEU A 280 -6.87 -26.04 -10.73
N ARG A 281 -8.07 -25.67 -10.25
CA ARG A 281 -9.32 -25.55 -11.01
C ARG A 281 -9.99 -24.20 -10.75
N ASN A 282 -10.33 -23.48 -11.83
CA ASN A 282 -11.21 -22.30 -11.83
C ASN A 282 -12.69 -22.65 -12.10
N SER A 283 -12.97 -23.91 -12.46
CA SER A 283 -14.32 -24.46 -12.67
C SER A 283 -14.35 -25.90 -12.22
N SER A 284 -15.43 -26.32 -11.55
CA SER A 284 -15.67 -27.74 -11.24
C SER A 284 -15.66 -28.57 -12.53
N ALA A 285 -15.36 -29.86 -12.43
CA ALA A 285 -15.27 -30.75 -13.60
C ALA A 285 -16.62 -30.99 -14.31
N SER A 286 -17.69 -30.31 -13.86
CA SER A 286 -19.08 -30.51 -14.25
C SER A 286 -19.74 -29.29 -14.92
N THR A 287 -19.05 -28.15 -15.09
CA THR A 287 -19.73 -26.95 -15.61
C THR A 287 -20.29 -27.16 -17.02
N SER A 288 -21.60 -27.10 -17.13
CA SER A 288 -22.35 -27.39 -18.35
C SER A 288 -23.42 -26.32 -18.56
N GLN A 289 -23.69 -25.94 -19.82
CA GLN A 289 -24.69 -24.93 -20.12
C GLN A 289 -25.50 -25.21 -21.38
N ILE A 290 -26.69 -24.60 -21.42
CA ILE A 290 -27.55 -24.52 -22.60
C ILE A 290 -27.84 -23.05 -22.85
N ASN A 291 -27.57 -22.59 -24.06
CA ASN A 291 -27.90 -21.25 -24.52
C ASN A 291 -29.24 -21.32 -25.27
N LEU A 292 -30.19 -20.48 -24.88
CA LEU A 292 -31.55 -20.44 -25.42
C LEU A 292 -31.76 -19.15 -26.21
N GLN A 293 -32.34 -19.25 -27.40
CA GLN A 293 -32.78 -18.10 -28.19
C GLN A 293 -34.30 -18.17 -28.36
N VAL A 294 -34.98 -17.07 -28.04
CA VAL A 294 -36.40 -16.84 -28.33
C VAL A 294 -36.63 -15.36 -28.63
N MET A 295 -37.48 -15.07 -29.63
CA MET A 295 -37.91 -13.71 -29.97
C MET A 295 -39.20 -13.72 -30.78
N ASP A 296 -40.07 -12.74 -30.55
CA ASP A 296 -41.04 -12.23 -31.53
C ASP A 296 -40.36 -11.16 -32.40
N THR A 297 -39.82 -11.60 -33.54
CA THR A 297 -39.13 -10.73 -34.51
C THR A 297 -40.05 -9.65 -35.08
N ARG A 298 -41.37 -9.88 -35.09
CA ARG A 298 -42.32 -8.86 -35.56
C ARG A 298 -42.55 -7.78 -34.53
N ALA A 299 -42.70 -8.13 -33.25
CA ALA A 299 -42.79 -7.15 -32.17
C ALA A 299 -41.56 -6.22 -32.17
N VAL A 300 -40.35 -6.75 -32.35
CA VAL A 300 -39.14 -5.93 -32.44
C VAL A 300 -39.13 -5.03 -33.68
N VAL A 301 -39.53 -5.52 -34.86
CA VAL A 301 -39.68 -4.69 -36.07
C VAL A 301 -40.70 -3.56 -35.89
N ASP A 302 -41.76 -3.80 -35.12
CA ASP A 302 -42.81 -2.84 -34.76
C ASP A 302 -42.43 -1.89 -33.60
N GLY A 303 -41.24 -2.03 -33.01
CA GLY A 303 -40.79 -1.22 -31.86
C GLY A 303 -41.44 -1.57 -30.52
N LYS A 304 -41.84 -2.84 -30.33
CA LYS A 304 -42.46 -3.40 -29.13
C LYS A 304 -41.52 -4.41 -28.44
N ASP A 305 -41.92 -4.90 -27.28
CA ASP A 305 -41.12 -5.81 -26.45
C ASP A 305 -40.76 -7.13 -27.16
N PRO A 306 -39.51 -7.64 -27.04
CA PRO A 306 -39.02 -8.76 -27.87
C PRO A 306 -39.70 -10.11 -27.69
N LEU A 307 -40.53 -10.30 -26.66
CA LEU A 307 -41.23 -11.57 -26.40
C LEU A 307 -42.76 -11.40 -26.39
N LEU A 308 -43.29 -10.26 -26.84
CA LEU A 308 -44.70 -9.86 -26.68
C LEU A 308 -45.74 -10.93 -27.06
N ASN A 309 -45.52 -11.69 -28.14
CA ASN A 309 -46.40 -12.79 -28.56
C ASN A 309 -45.71 -14.17 -28.49
N SER A 310 -44.71 -14.35 -27.61
CA SER A 310 -44.06 -15.64 -27.39
C SER A 310 -45.04 -16.67 -26.82
N PRO A 311 -45.27 -17.83 -27.47
CA PRO A 311 -46.14 -18.89 -26.98
C PRO A 311 -45.42 -19.92 -26.09
N TYR A 312 -44.18 -19.61 -25.64
CA TYR A 312 -43.23 -20.56 -25.08
C TYR A 312 -43.11 -20.46 -23.55
N GLY A 313 -43.98 -21.15 -22.83
CA GLY A 313 -43.99 -21.22 -21.37
C GLY A 313 -42.91 -22.10 -20.70
N GLY A 314 -41.96 -22.68 -21.46
CA GLY A 314 -40.88 -23.47 -20.86
C GLY A 314 -39.83 -24.02 -21.83
N PHE A 315 -38.81 -24.69 -21.29
CA PHE A 315 -37.76 -25.39 -22.03
C PHE A 315 -37.45 -26.76 -21.42
N LYS A 316 -37.17 -27.74 -22.28
CA LYS A 316 -36.94 -29.15 -21.90
C LYS A 316 -35.59 -29.67 -22.38
N PHE A 317 -34.84 -30.30 -21.49
CA PHE A 317 -33.50 -30.85 -21.70
C PHE A 317 -33.26 -32.07 -20.80
N THR A 318 -32.06 -32.64 -20.83
CA THR A 318 -31.65 -33.73 -19.94
C THR A 318 -30.53 -33.27 -19.00
N ALA A 319 -30.70 -33.49 -17.70
CA ALA A 319 -29.68 -33.29 -16.68
C ALA A 319 -29.21 -34.65 -16.14
N THR A 320 -27.90 -34.90 -16.13
CA THR A 320 -27.29 -36.12 -15.60
C THR A 320 -26.56 -35.81 -14.31
N ASP A 321 -26.86 -36.52 -13.22
CA ASP A 321 -26.25 -36.29 -11.90
C ASP A 321 -24.83 -36.87 -11.74
N ALA A 322 -24.20 -36.63 -10.58
CA ALA A 322 -22.89 -37.17 -10.21
C ALA A 322 -22.78 -38.71 -10.27
N LYS A 323 -23.91 -39.43 -10.24
CA LYS A 323 -23.97 -40.90 -10.28
C LYS A 323 -24.22 -41.42 -11.71
N GLY A 324 -24.25 -40.53 -12.71
CA GLY A 324 -24.53 -40.85 -14.10
C GLY A 324 -26.02 -41.05 -14.41
N VAL A 325 -26.94 -40.64 -13.52
CA VAL A 325 -28.38 -40.82 -13.72
C VAL A 325 -28.94 -39.66 -14.56
N ALA A 326 -29.22 -39.94 -15.83
CA ALA A 326 -29.80 -38.98 -16.77
C ALA A 326 -31.33 -38.83 -16.56
N THR A 327 -31.76 -37.61 -16.24
CA THR A 327 -33.17 -37.26 -15.99
C THR A 327 -33.64 -36.18 -16.97
N VAL A 328 -34.82 -36.36 -17.57
CA VAL A 328 -35.44 -35.33 -18.43
C VAL A 328 -36.05 -34.26 -17.53
N VAL A 329 -35.57 -33.02 -17.69
CA VAL A 329 -36.02 -31.84 -16.96
C VAL A 329 -36.85 -30.95 -17.88
N THR A 330 -37.96 -30.42 -17.37
CA THR A 330 -38.78 -29.41 -18.06
C THR A 330 -38.95 -28.22 -17.12
N LEU A 331 -38.27 -27.11 -17.40
CA LEU A 331 -38.47 -25.85 -16.69
C LEU A 331 -39.62 -25.12 -17.36
N GLN A 332 -40.79 -25.13 -16.71
CA GLN A 332 -42.04 -24.56 -17.24
C GLN A 332 -42.83 -23.87 -16.13
N SER A 333 -43.37 -22.68 -16.40
CA SER A 333 -44.27 -21.97 -15.49
C SER A 333 -45.06 -20.87 -16.21
N ASP A 334 -46.20 -20.48 -15.63
CA ASP A 334 -47.02 -19.37 -16.11
C ASP A 334 -46.23 -18.05 -16.18
N ALA A 335 -45.20 -17.87 -15.35
CA ALA A 335 -44.33 -16.69 -15.37
C ALA A 335 -43.35 -16.68 -16.56
N ILE A 336 -42.97 -17.85 -17.07
CA ILE A 336 -42.18 -17.97 -18.31
C ILE A 336 -43.09 -17.64 -19.52
N ASP A 337 -44.33 -18.14 -19.52
CA ASP A 337 -45.32 -17.90 -20.58
C ASP A 337 -45.76 -16.41 -20.64
N ALA A 338 -45.80 -15.72 -19.49
CA ALA A 338 -46.18 -14.31 -19.38
C ALA A 338 -45.02 -13.30 -19.60
N ALA A 339 -43.78 -13.77 -19.81
CA ALA A 339 -42.61 -12.89 -19.91
C ALA A 339 -42.56 -12.14 -21.26
N GLN A 340 -42.50 -10.80 -21.22
CA GLN A 340 -42.44 -9.94 -22.42
C GLN A 340 -41.01 -9.45 -22.70
N THR A 341 -40.13 -9.45 -21.69
CA THR A 341 -38.73 -9.01 -21.77
C THR A 341 -37.75 -10.10 -21.34
N TYR A 342 -36.50 -10.05 -21.82
CA TYR A 342 -35.46 -11.02 -21.45
C TYR A 342 -35.19 -11.04 -19.93
N THR A 343 -35.25 -9.89 -19.25
CA THR A 343 -35.09 -9.81 -17.79
C THR A 343 -36.19 -10.56 -17.04
N GLN A 344 -37.46 -10.43 -17.48
CA GLN A 344 -38.57 -11.21 -16.92
C GLN A 344 -38.41 -12.71 -17.20
N LEU A 345 -38.00 -13.06 -18.43
CA LEU A 345 -37.82 -14.45 -18.85
C LEU A 345 -36.71 -15.14 -18.05
N VAL A 346 -35.57 -14.46 -17.83
CA VAL A 346 -34.46 -14.94 -16.99
C VAL A 346 -34.92 -15.15 -15.55
N ALA A 347 -35.62 -14.17 -14.95
CA ALA A 347 -36.12 -14.30 -13.58
C ALA A 347 -37.11 -15.48 -13.43
N ALA A 348 -37.98 -15.68 -14.42
CA ALA A 348 -38.95 -16.78 -14.43
C ALA A 348 -38.27 -18.16 -14.60
N PHE A 349 -37.25 -18.26 -15.46
CA PHE A 349 -36.45 -19.49 -15.60
C PHE A 349 -35.59 -19.76 -14.36
N GLN A 350 -35.01 -18.74 -13.71
CA GLN A 350 -34.28 -18.90 -12.45
C GLN A 350 -35.18 -19.48 -11.36
N ALA A 351 -36.37 -18.91 -11.16
CA ALA A 351 -37.33 -19.43 -10.18
C ALA A 351 -37.79 -20.87 -10.48
N ALA A 352 -37.90 -21.24 -11.77
CA ALA A 352 -38.17 -22.62 -12.17
C ALA A 352 -36.97 -23.56 -11.89
N ALA A 353 -35.74 -23.08 -12.13
CA ALA A 353 -34.51 -23.84 -11.89
C ALA A 353 -34.25 -24.06 -10.39
N ASP A 354 -34.38 -23.03 -9.56
CA ASP A 354 -34.23 -23.13 -8.10
C ASP A 354 -35.22 -24.14 -7.49
N LYS A 355 -36.45 -24.18 -8.01
CA LYS A 355 -37.47 -25.15 -7.61
C LYS A 355 -37.14 -26.58 -8.04
N GLN A 356 -36.42 -26.76 -9.15
CA GLN A 356 -36.10 -28.06 -9.74
C GLN A 356 -34.80 -28.66 -9.20
N PHE A 357 -33.79 -27.84 -8.92
CA PHE A 357 -32.42 -28.26 -8.57
C PHE A 357 -31.97 -27.80 -7.17
N GLY A 358 -32.74 -26.93 -6.51
CA GLY A 358 -32.30 -26.21 -5.31
C GLY A 358 -31.64 -24.87 -5.67
N ALA A 359 -31.80 -23.88 -4.78
CA ALA A 359 -31.27 -22.53 -4.99
C ALA A 359 -29.74 -22.55 -5.14
N GLY A 360 -29.24 -21.85 -6.16
CA GLY A 360 -27.80 -21.73 -6.43
C GLY A 360 -27.14 -22.91 -7.15
N ALA A 361 -27.83 -24.04 -7.35
CA ALA A 361 -27.29 -25.17 -8.12
C ALA A 361 -27.22 -24.90 -9.63
N VAL A 362 -28.11 -24.01 -10.11
CA VAL A 362 -28.23 -23.60 -11.51
C VAL A 362 -28.45 -22.08 -11.56
N THR A 363 -27.70 -21.40 -12.42
CA THR A 363 -27.84 -19.98 -12.68
C THR A 363 -28.40 -19.74 -14.07
N VAL A 364 -29.32 -18.77 -14.17
CA VAL A 364 -29.90 -18.31 -15.42
C VAL A 364 -29.53 -16.84 -15.61
N SER A 365 -28.98 -16.50 -16.77
CA SER A 365 -28.53 -15.14 -17.07
C SER A 365 -28.89 -14.71 -18.50
N ILE A 366 -28.80 -13.40 -18.75
CA ILE A 366 -28.79 -12.85 -20.11
C ILE A 366 -27.40 -13.13 -20.71
N GLY A 367 -27.38 -13.69 -21.92
CA GLY A 367 -26.17 -14.00 -22.68
C GLY A 367 -25.94 -13.06 -23.86
N SER A 368 -25.13 -13.52 -24.80
CA SER A 368 -24.72 -12.79 -26.00
C SER A 368 -25.87 -12.36 -26.90
N ASP A 369 -25.59 -11.39 -27.76
CA ASP A 369 -26.53 -10.95 -28.79
C ASP A 369 -26.61 -11.97 -29.92
N PHE A 370 -27.82 -12.22 -30.42
CA PHE A 370 -28.05 -12.96 -31.66
C PHE A 370 -28.82 -12.11 -32.67
N THR A 371 -28.53 -12.31 -33.94
CA THR A 371 -29.16 -11.58 -35.05
C THR A 371 -30.04 -12.53 -35.86
N VAL A 372 -31.29 -12.13 -36.11
CA VAL A 372 -32.25 -12.91 -36.90
C VAL A 372 -33.04 -12.01 -37.85
N THR A 373 -33.38 -12.53 -39.03
CA THR A 373 -34.20 -11.82 -40.02
C THR A 373 -35.68 -12.14 -39.83
N ASP A 374 -36.52 -11.11 -39.65
CA ASP A 374 -37.98 -11.28 -39.65
C ASP A 374 -38.46 -11.80 -41.01
N THR A 375 -39.17 -12.93 -40.98
CA THR A 375 -39.48 -13.74 -42.17
C THR A 375 -40.55 -13.14 -43.10
N THR A 376 -41.17 -12.01 -42.74
CA THR A 376 -42.17 -11.34 -43.61
C THR A 376 -41.69 -10.00 -44.14
N THR A 377 -40.93 -9.24 -43.35
CA THR A 377 -40.43 -7.90 -43.69
C THR A 377 -39.00 -7.92 -44.22
N ALA A 378 -38.29 -9.06 -44.08
CA ALA A 378 -36.87 -9.24 -44.41
C ALA A 378 -35.92 -8.27 -43.68
N LYS A 379 -36.38 -7.65 -42.58
CA LYS A 379 -35.54 -6.80 -41.72
C LYS A 379 -34.78 -7.65 -40.70
N SER A 380 -33.53 -7.29 -40.46
CA SER A 380 -32.71 -7.90 -39.41
C SER A 380 -33.03 -7.26 -38.05
N VAL A 381 -33.14 -8.07 -37.00
CA VAL A 381 -33.37 -7.66 -35.61
C VAL A 381 -32.43 -8.40 -34.66
N ILE A 382 -32.13 -7.77 -33.53
CA ILE A 382 -31.15 -8.26 -32.54
C ILE A 382 -31.89 -8.67 -31.25
N GLY A 383 -31.56 -9.84 -30.73
CA GLY A 383 -32.06 -10.39 -29.47
C GLY A 383 -30.92 -10.77 -28.53
N LYS A 384 -31.26 -11.24 -27.33
CA LYS A 384 -30.31 -11.73 -26.34
C LYS A 384 -30.54 -13.21 -26.06
N GLU A 385 -29.47 -13.98 -25.89
CA GLU A 385 -29.58 -15.35 -25.39
C GLU A 385 -30.03 -15.38 -23.92
N VAL A 386 -30.68 -16.47 -23.52
CA VAL A 386 -30.89 -16.83 -22.12
C VAL A 386 -30.00 -18.04 -21.84
N VAL A 387 -29.02 -17.90 -20.96
CA VAL A 387 -28.04 -18.95 -20.64
C VAL A 387 -28.50 -19.66 -19.37
N ILE A 388 -28.63 -20.99 -19.43
CA ILE A 388 -28.88 -21.85 -18.26
C ILE A 388 -27.59 -22.62 -17.98
N LYS A 389 -26.92 -22.33 -16.87
CA LYS A 389 -25.60 -22.88 -16.50
C LYS A 389 -25.69 -23.61 -15.15
N THR A 390 -25.04 -24.77 -15.04
CA THR A 390 -24.79 -25.45 -13.76
C THR A 390 -23.32 -25.31 -13.37
N SER A 391 -23.09 -24.97 -12.10
CA SER A 391 -21.79 -25.08 -11.41
C SER A 391 -21.68 -26.36 -10.56
N SER A 392 -22.82 -27.01 -10.31
CA SER A 392 -22.94 -28.27 -9.57
C SER A 392 -22.55 -29.49 -10.43
N SER A 393 -22.54 -30.67 -9.82
CA SER A 393 -22.24 -31.97 -10.47
C SER A 393 -23.17 -32.40 -11.62
N PHE A 394 -24.21 -31.62 -11.95
CA PHE A 394 -25.06 -31.93 -13.09
C PHE A 394 -24.33 -31.63 -14.41
N SER A 395 -24.48 -32.51 -15.40
CA SER A 395 -24.17 -32.20 -16.80
C SER A 395 -25.47 -32.06 -17.60
N PHE A 396 -25.55 -31.02 -18.42
CA PHE A 396 -26.71 -30.72 -19.26
C PHE A 396 -26.47 -31.17 -20.69
N THR A 397 -27.46 -31.86 -21.26
CA THR A 397 -27.46 -32.32 -22.65
C THR A 397 -28.80 -32.02 -23.31
N THR A 398 -28.77 -31.80 -24.63
CA THR A 398 -29.98 -31.59 -25.43
C THR A 398 -30.17 -32.72 -26.45
N PRO A 399 -30.45 -33.97 -26.02
CA PRO A 399 -30.71 -35.08 -26.94
C PRO A 399 -31.97 -34.86 -27.76
N ALA A 400 -32.13 -35.62 -28.85
CA ALA A 400 -33.28 -35.53 -29.74
C ALA A 400 -34.61 -35.62 -28.98
N GLY A 401 -35.46 -34.59 -29.14
CA GLY A 401 -36.69 -34.42 -28.37
C GLY A 401 -36.62 -33.34 -27.28
N SER A 402 -35.44 -32.78 -27.01
CA SER A 402 -35.23 -31.54 -26.25
C SER A 402 -35.70 -30.31 -27.04
N GLY A 403 -35.95 -29.19 -26.36
CA GLY A 403 -36.33 -27.93 -26.99
C GLY A 403 -37.37 -27.13 -26.21
N TRP A 404 -37.83 -26.03 -26.82
CA TRP A 404 -38.87 -25.15 -26.30
C TRP A 404 -40.23 -25.85 -26.18
N VAL A 405 -40.95 -25.53 -25.11
CA VAL A 405 -42.30 -26.03 -24.80
C VAL A 405 -43.29 -24.90 -25.00
N ALA A 406 -44.23 -25.07 -25.94
CA ALA A 406 -45.28 -24.10 -26.21
C ALA A 406 -46.59 -24.48 -25.50
N ALA A 407 -47.34 -23.47 -25.03
CA ALA A 407 -48.64 -23.67 -24.39
C ALA A 407 -49.78 -23.99 -25.39
N GLY A 408 -49.53 -23.83 -26.70
CA GLY A 408 -50.52 -24.05 -27.76
C GLY A 408 -49.90 -24.30 -29.15
N VAL A 409 -50.73 -24.23 -30.19
CA VAL A 409 -50.29 -24.46 -31.58
C VAL A 409 -49.56 -23.23 -32.11
N VAL A 410 -48.25 -23.37 -32.38
CA VAL A 410 -47.42 -22.30 -32.96
C VAL A 410 -47.82 -22.04 -34.43
N PRO A 411 -48.21 -20.81 -34.82
CA PRO A 411 -48.57 -20.49 -36.20
C PRO A 411 -47.33 -20.45 -37.12
N ALA A 412 -47.47 -21.04 -38.32
CA ALA A 412 -46.36 -21.28 -39.25
C ALA A 412 -45.66 -20.04 -39.86
N ASN A 413 -46.14 -18.81 -39.63
CA ASN A 413 -45.51 -17.57 -40.12
C ASN A 413 -45.58 -16.38 -39.15
N SER A 414 -45.67 -16.65 -37.85
CA SER A 414 -45.93 -15.64 -36.79
C SER A 414 -44.81 -14.64 -36.51
N GLY A 415 -43.68 -14.70 -37.22
CA GLY A 415 -42.50 -13.87 -36.89
C GLY A 415 -41.79 -14.32 -35.61
N LEU A 416 -41.97 -15.58 -35.18
CA LEU A 416 -41.26 -16.13 -34.02
C LEU A 416 -39.92 -16.76 -34.44
N HIS A 417 -38.87 -16.43 -33.71
CA HIS A 417 -37.57 -17.11 -33.75
C HIS A 417 -37.39 -17.93 -32.48
N THR A 418 -36.92 -19.17 -32.64
CA THR A 418 -36.37 -19.96 -31.53
C THR A 418 -35.17 -20.76 -32.00
N ASN A 419 -34.16 -20.83 -31.16
CA ASN A 419 -33.02 -21.74 -31.31
C ASN A 419 -32.52 -22.18 -29.93
N PHE A 420 -31.61 -23.15 -29.89
CA PHE A 420 -30.82 -23.46 -28.71
C PHE A 420 -29.50 -24.11 -29.12
N SER A 421 -28.48 -23.97 -28.27
CA SER A 421 -27.20 -24.66 -28.41
C SER A 421 -26.74 -25.21 -27.07
N GLN A 422 -26.03 -26.33 -27.09
CA GLN A 422 -25.33 -26.86 -25.93
C GLN A 422 -23.91 -26.30 -25.94
N GLY A 423 -23.55 -25.54 -24.91
CA GLY A 423 -22.24 -24.93 -24.78
C GLY A 423 -21.37 -25.66 -23.76
N SER A 424 -20.06 -25.70 -24.01
CA SER A 424 -19.06 -25.78 -22.96
C SER A 424 -18.36 -24.42 -22.85
N THR A 425 -18.43 -23.78 -21.68
CA THR A 425 -17.62 -22.59 -21.41
C THR A 425 -16.24 -23.02 -20.98
N LYS A 426 -15.21 -22.59 -21.71
CA LYS A 426 -13.88 -22.43 -21.13
C LYS A 426 -14.00 -21.36 -20.06
N ASN A 427 -13.83 -21.70 -18.77
CA ASN A 427 -13.76 -20.65 -17.75
C ASN A 427 -12.45 -19.88 -17.92
N THR A 428 -12.53 -18.55 -17.91
CA THR A 428 -11.41 -17.62 -18.03
C THR A 428 -11.08 -16.93 -16.71
N ASP A 429 -11.87 -17.15 -15.66
CA ASP A 429 -11.56 -16.70 -14.30
C ASP A 429 -10.19 -17.27 -13.85
N PRO A 430 -9.38 -16.54 -13.07
CA PRO A 430 -8.11 -17.07 -12.57
C PRO A 430 -8.32 -18.23 -11.60
N VAL A 431 -7.44 -19.23 -11.63
CA VAL A 431 -7.37 -20.21 -10.54
C VAL A 431 -7.08 -19.46 -9.24
N THR A 432 -7.99 -19.55 -8.27
CA THR A 432 -7.97 -18.71 -7.05
C THR A 432 -7.79 -19.58 -5.81
N SER A 433 -7.02 -19.13 -4.81
CA SER A 433 -7.00 -19.70 -3.45
C SER A 433 -7.54 -18.72 -2.42
N THR A 434 -8.17 -19.23 -1.37
CA THR A 434 -8.63 -18.43 -0.22
C THR A 434 -7.63 -18.58 0.93
N ILE A 435 -7.16 -17.45 1.46
CA ILE A 435 -6.09 -17.36 2.46
C ILE A 435 -6.60 -16.59 3.68
N VAL A 436 -6.25 -17.05 4.88
CA VAL A 436 -6.52 -16.38 6.16
C VAL A 436 -5.21 -16.18 6.93
N LEU A 437 -4.96 -14.96 7.40
CA LEU A 437 -3.81 -14.57 8.20
C LEU A 437 -4.29 -14.05 9.57
N ASP A 438 -3.75 -14.62 10.65
CA ASP A 438 -4.13 -14.34 12.04
C ASP A 438 -2.89 -14.33 12.96
N ASP A 439 -2.40 -13.15 13.33
CA ASP A 439 -1.22 -12.98 14.22
C ASP A 439 0.07 -13.68 13.72
N VAL A 440 0.27 -13.75 12.40
CA VAL A 440 1.48 -14.34 11.79
C VAL A 440 2.72 -13.56 12.24
N GLY A 441 3.73 -14.26 12.75
CA GLY A 441 4.93 -13.65 13.36
C GLY A 441 4.70 -13.05 14.76
N ARG A 442 3.48 -13.10 15.31
CA ARG A 442 3.10 -12.72 16.69
C ARG A 442 3.54 -11.29 17.10
N GLY A 443 3.57 -10.37 16.14
CA GLY A 443 4.00 -8.98 16.29
C GLY A 443 5.40 -8.67 15.73
N SER A 444 6.23 -9.70 15.52
CA SER A 444 7.45 -9.65 14.69
C SER A 444 7.15 -10.19 13.28
N THR A 445 8.17 -10.30 12.43
CA THR A 445 8.09 -10.95 11.11
C THR A 445 8.08 -12.48 11.27
N GLY A 446 7.10 -13.16 10.66
CA GLY A 446 7.13 -14.59 10.39
C GLY A 446 7.57 -14.88 8.95
N GLY A 447 7.74 -16.17 8.61
CA GLY A 447 8.31 -16.59 7.33
C GLY A 447 7.36 -16.47 6.12
N ASP A 448 7.68 -17.25 5.09
CA ASP A 448 7.04 -17.24 3.78
C ASP A 448 5.69 -17.96 3.73
N LEU A 449 4.82 -17.51 2.82
CA LEU A 449 3.62 -18.24 2.40
C LEU A 449 3.65 -18.59 0.91
N VAL A 450 3.65 -19.89 0.59
CA VAL A 450 3.61 -20.39 -0.79
C VAL A 450 2.39 -21.27 -1.03
N VAL A 451 1.52 -20.88 -1.96
CA VAL A 451 0.37 -21.69 -2.37
C VAL A 451 0.36 -21.90 -3.88
N GLY A 452 0.47 -23.14 -4.35
CA GLY A 452 0.71 -23.41 -5.77
C GLY A 452 0.52 -24.86 -6.20
N GLY A 453 1.08 -25.19 -7.37
CA GLY A 453 1.11 -26.55 -7.90
C GLY A 453 2.35 -27.33 -7.48
N LEU A 454 2.18 -28.62 -7.20
CA LEU A 454 3.20 -29.56 -6.69
C LEU A 454 4.43 -29.74 -7.59
N SER A 455 4.24 -29.71 -8.92
CA SER A 455 5.33 -29.96 -9.86
C SER A 455 6.18 -28.70 -10.04
N VAL A 456 7.38 -28.73 -9.47
CA VAL A 456 8.32 -27.60 -9.40
C VAL A 456 9.67 -27.95 -10.05
N GLY A 457 10.46 -26.92 -10.40
CA GLY A 457 11.82 -27.08 -10.97
C GLY A 457 11.92 -27.01 -12.50
N GLU A 458 13.14 -27.05 -13.03
CA GLU A 458 13.49 -26.68 -14.41
C GLU A 458 12.76 -27.46 -15.52
N THR A 459 12.34 -28.71 -15.25
CA THR A 459 11.60 -29.54 -16.22
C THR A 459 10.07 -29.41 -16.10
N SER A 460 9.58 -28.62 -15.13
CA SER A 460 8.15 -28.46 -14.90
C SER A 460 7.52 -27.48 -15.89
N THR A 461 6.38 -27.88 -16.47
CA THR A 461 5.47 -26.98 -17.20
C THR A 461 4.18 -26.70 -16.41
N SER A 462 4.15 -27.12 -15.14
CA SER A 462 3.00 -26.99 -14.27
C SER A 462 2.78 -25.55 -13.82
N LYS A 463 1.52 -25.21 -13.60
CA LYS A 463 1.10 -23.88 -13.15
C LYS A 463 0.86 -23.89 -11.66
N GLY A 464 1.01 -22.72 -11.04
CA GLY A 464 0.52 -22.44 -9.70
C GLY A 464 -0.88 -21.82 -9.69
N VAL A 465 -1.18 -21.07 -8.65
CA VAL A 465 -2.40 -20.30 -8.46
C VAL A 465 -2.24 -18.92 -9.10
N GLU A 466 -3.29 -18.40 -9.73
CA GLU A 466 -3.27 -17.10 -10.42
C GLU A 466 -3.81 -15.95 -9.56
N ARG A 467 -4.69 -16.23 -8.59
CA ARG A 467 -5.24 -15.21 -7.67
C ARG A 467 -5.24 -15.66 -6.20
N PHE A 468 -4.87 -14.77 -5.29
CA PHE A 468 -5.09 -14.95 -3.85
C PHE A 468 -6.18 -14.01 -3.33
N ASN A 469 -7.10 -14.55 -2.55
CA ASN A 469 -8.06 -13.80 -1.75
C ASN A 469 -7.64 -13.90 -0.28
N ILE A 470 -6.98 -12.87 0.25
CA ILE A 470 -6.40 -12.82 1.59
C ILE A 470 -7.36 -12.12 2.55
N THR A 471 -7.65 -12.77 3.68
CA THR A 471 -8.39 -12.21 4.81
C THR A 471 -7.44 -12.05 6.00
N VAL A 472 -7.30 -10.84 6.53
CA VAL A 472 -6.44 -10.54 7.69
C VAL A 472 -7.32 -10.31 8.92
N GLU A 473 -7.35 -11.27 9.84
CA GLU A 473 -8.17 -11.22 11.06
C GLU A 473 -7.48 -10.40 12.15
N ASP A 474 -6.21 -10.70 12.39
CA ASP A 474 -5.36 -10.10 13.42
C ASP A 474 -3.99 -9.72 12.83
N ASN A 475 -3.31 -8.75 13.46
CA ASN A 475 -2.05 -8.13 13.00
C ASN A 475 -0.99 -9.15 12.56
N SER A 476 -0.72 -9.23 11.25
CA SER A 476 0.13 -10.28 10.65
C SER A 476 1.32 -9.69 9.90
N LYS A 477 2.49 -10.33 9.97
CA LYS A 477 3.69 -9.93 9.22
C LYS A 477 4.39 -11.15 8.64
N LEU A 478 4.73 -11.08 7.35
CA LEU A 478 5.38 -12.13 6.58
C LEU A 478 6.59 -11.56 5.83
N GLU A 479 7.51 -12.44 5.41
CA GLU A 479 8.58 -12.09 4.47
C GLU A 479 8.00 -11.99 3.05
N THR A 480 7.57 -13.10 2.45
CA THR A 480 6.97 -13.10 1.10
C THR A 480 5.64 -13.86 1.00
N ILE A 481 4.83 -13.51 -0.01
CA ILE A 481 3.59 -14.23 -0.36
C ILE A 481 3.61 -14.58 -1.85
N ASN A 482 3.74 -15.87 -2.17
CA ASN A 482 4.05 -16.35 -3.50
C ASN A 482 3.17 -17.52 -3.98
N SER A 483 3.11 -17.70 -5.30
CA SER A 483 2.68 -18.95 -5.94
C SER A 483 3.83 -19.56 -6.73
N THR A 484 3.88 -20.89 -6.77
CA THR A 484 4.90 -21.62 -7.55
C THR A 484 4.96 -21.18 -9.02
N ASN A 485 6.18 -21.26 -9.56
CA ASN A 485 6.51 -20.97 -10.96
C ASN A 485 6.09 -19.56 -11.42
N ASN A 486 6.11 -18.58 -10.51
CA ASN A 486 5.73 -17.18 -10.77
C ASN A 486 4.32 -17.05 -11.39
N THR A 487 3.36 -17.84 -10.89
CA THR A 487 2.01 -17.89 -11.48
C THR A 487 1.05 -16.85 -10.90
N LEU A 488 1.33 -16.28 -9.72
CA LEU A 488 0.44 -15.30 -9.06
C LEU A 488 0.31 -14.04 -9.92
N ARG A 489 -0.92 -13.59 -10.16
CA ARG A 489 -1.23 -12.42 -10.99
C ARG A 489 -2.00 -11.34 -10.24
N GLU A 490 -2.84 -11.75 -9.31
CA GLU A 490 -3.82 -10.88 -8.67
C GLU A 490 -3.95 -11.23 -7.19
N VAL A 491 -4.01 -10.23 -6.33
CA VAL A 491 -4.20 -10.36 -4.89
C VAL A 491 -5.33 -9.42 -4.49
N SER A 492 -6.28 -9.92 -3.70
CA SER A 492 -7.29 -9.10 -3.02
C SER A 492 -7.13 -9.27 -1.52
N ILE A 493 -7.09 -8.16 -0.78
CA ILE A 493 -6.81 -8.13 0.66
C ILE A 493 -7.97 -7.45 1.38
N VAL A 494 -8.55 -8.14 2.36
CA VAL A 494 -9.66 -7.63 3.19
C VAL A 494 -9.41 -7.93 4.66
N ASN A 495 -10.03 -7.16 5.57
CA ASN A 495 -10.04 -7.51 6.98
C ASN A 495 -11.11 -8.56 7.31
N GLY A 496 -10.75 -9.50 8.18
CA GLY A 496 -11.66 -10.46 8.79
C GLY A 496 -12.13 -10.03 10.18
N SER A 497 -12.51 -11.00 11.02
CA SER A 497 -12.95 -10.73 12.39
C SER A 497 -11.78 -10.81 13.36
N THR A 498 -11.44 -9.71 14.03
CA THR A 498 -10.33 -9.69 15.01
C THR A 498 -10.70 -10.54 16.24
N SER A 499 -9.84 -11.51 16.54
CA SER A 499 -10.03 -12.50 17.59
C SER A 499 -9.29 -12.15 18.88
N ARG A 500 -8.23 -11.33 18.80
CA ARG A 500 -7.34 -11.04 19.93
C ARG A 500 -7.74 -9.80 20.71
N VAL A 501 -7.25 -9.74 21.95
CA VAL A 501 -7.39 -8.60 22.85
C VAL A 501 -6.15 -7.73 22.82
N ASP A 502 -6.30 -6.44 23.12
CA ASP A 502 -5.17 -5.50 23.28
C ASP A 502 -4.13 -6.02 24.26
N ASN A 503 -2.86 -5.72 24.00
CA ASN A 503 -1.76 -6.00 24.92
C ASN A 503 -0.92 -4.73 25.15
N ALA A 504 0.10 -4.80 26.01
CA ALA A 504 0.88 -3.63 26.41
C ALA A 504 1.75 -2.99 25.30
N TYR A 505 1.84 -3.63 24.13
CA TYR A 505 2.69 -3.24 23.01
C TYR A 505 1.93 -3.17 21.66
N ASN A 506 0.79 -3.85 21.55
CA ASN A 506 -0.06 -3.87 20.36
C ASN A 506 -1.48 -3.41 20.73
N ASP A 507 -1.90 -2.26 20.19
CA ASP A 507 -3.30 -1.85 20.14
C ASP A 507 -3.98 -2.59 18.98
N ASN A 508 -4.99 -3.44 19.26
CA ASN A 508 -5.69 -4.23 18.25
C ASN A 508 -7.00 -3.52 17.89
N VAL A 509 -7.05 -2.92 16.70
CA VAL A 509 -8.30 -2.30 16.21
C VAL A 509 -9.23 -3.39 15.71
N LYS A 510 -10.43 -3.46 16.28
CA LYS A 510 -11.42 -4.49 15.93
C LYS A 510 -11.78 -4.48 14.44
N ASP A 511 -11.65 -5.64 13.82
CA ASP A 511 -11.96 -5.96 12.42
C ASP A 511 -11.13 -5.10 11.44
N ALA A 512 -9.88 -4.82 11.85
CA ALA A 512 -8.91 -3.95 11.18
C ALA A 512 -7.45 -4.37 11.52
N GLY A 513 -7.15 -5.68 11.49
CA GLY A 513 -5.78 -6.18 11.63
C GLY A 513 -4.85 -5.66 10.51
N ASN A 514 -3.66 -5.22 10.88
CA ASN A 514 -2.63 -4.73 9.95
C ASN A 514 -1.95 -5.89 9.21
N LEU A 515 -1.37 -5.61 8.04
CA LEU A 515 -0.57 -6.56 7.27
C LEU A 515 0.76 -5.93 6.82
N THR A 516 1.87 -6.64 7.07
CA THR A 516 3.21 -6.31 6.54
C THR A 516 3.73 -7.45 5.69
N VAL A 517 4.21 -7.17 4.47
CA VAL A 517 4.87 -8.14 3.57
C VAL A 517 5.97 -7.38 2.81
N THR A 518 7.21 -7.49 3.26
CA THR A 518 8.32 -6.60 2.84
C THR A 518 9.63 -7.34 2.53
N GLY A 519 9.52 -8.52 1.91
CA GLY A 519 10.66 -9.34 1.53
C GLY A 519 11.37 -10.03 2.70
N THR A 520 12.37 -10.84 2.36
CA THR A 520 13.27 -11.51 3.31
C THR A 520 14.01 -10.49 4.18
N VAL A 521 13.89 -10.61 5.49
CA VAL A 521 14.63 -9.78 6.44
C VAL A 521 16.05 -10.33 6.55
N VAL A 522 16.97 -9.78 5.75
CA VAL A 522 18.41 -10.03 5.94
C VAL A 522 18.83 -9.45 7.30
N GLY A 523 18.80 -10.30 8.32
CA GLY A 523 19.26 -9.95 9.66
C GLY A 523 20.72 -9.47 9.65
N PRO A 524 21.13 -8.58 10.58
CA PRO A 524 22.49 -8.07 10.62
C PRO A 524 23.49 -9.13 11.11
N VAL A 525 23.86 -10.07 10.25
CA VAL A 525 24.88 -11.10 10.50
C VAL A 525 25.87 -11.14 9.34
N ALA A 526 26.68 -10.08 9.26
CA ALA A 526 27.92 -10.11 8.50
C ALA A 526 29.00 -10.92 9.24
N ASP A 527 28.86 -12.25 9.28
CA ASP A 527 29.96 -13.14 9.68
C ASP A 527 30.27 -14.11 8.52
N ASN A 528 31.33 -13.78 7.78
CA ASN A 528 31.67 -14.36 6.47
C ASN A 528 32.26 -15.79 6.54
N ASN A 529 31.77 -16.64 7.46
CA ASN A 529 32.22 -18.03 7.53
C ASN A 529 31.21 -18.97 8.24
N SER A 530 30.86 -20.06 7.55
CA SER A 530 30.04 -21.22 7.97
C SER A 530 28.51 -21.09 7.94
N ASN A 531 27.88 -22.10 7.31
CA ASN A 531 26.42 -22.30 7.21
C ASN A 531 25.77 -22.45 8.59
N TYR A 532 25.28 -21.37 9.18
CA TYR A 532 24.40 -21.37 10.35
C TYR A 532 23.39 -20.23 10.20
N GLY A 533 22.10 -20.55 10.06
CA GLY A 533 21.02 -19.58 9.88
C GLY A 533 20.60 -19.34 8.43
N SER A 534 20.56 -20.38 7.58
CA SER A 534 20.02 -20.25 6.22
C SER A 534 18.50 -20.36 6.20
N ASP A 535 17.85 -19.21 6.08
CA ASP A 535 16.53 -19.08 5.46
C ASP A 535 16.49 -19.92 4.15
N ASN A 536 15.59 -20.90 4.11
CA ASN A 536 15.67 -22.04 3.20
C ASN A 536 14.50 -22.04 2.22
N ARG A 537 14.66 -21.29 1.14
CA ARG A 537 13.67 -21.14 0.06
C ARG A 537 12.80 -22.36 -0.21
N LEU A 538 11.49 -22.16 -0.03
CA LEU A 538 10.45 -23.14 -0.30
C LEU A 538 10.44 -23.65 -1.76
N PRO A 539 10.07 -24.92 -1.99
CA PRO A 539 9.98 -25.50 -3.33
C PRO A 539 9.11 -24.69 -4.31
N GLY A 540 9.60 -24.54 -5.55
CA GLY A 540 8.87 -23.82 -6.61
C GLY A 540 9.07 -22.31 -6.64
N LEU A 541 9.84 -21.75 -5.72
CA LEU A 541 10.41 -20.41 -5.79
C LEU A 541 11.85 -20.44 -6.33
N ASN A 542 12.31 -19.31 -6.85
CA ASN A 542 13.72 -18.99 -7.06
C ASN A 542 14.16 -17.79 -6.19
N THR A 543 15.44 -17.40 -6.22
CA THR A 543 16.01 -16.32 -5.39
C THR A 543 15.46 -14.90 -5.68
N VAL A 544 14.53 -14.78 -6.61
CA VAL A 544 13.83 -13.52 -6.93
C VAL A 544 12.46 -13.47 -6.27
N GLU A 545 11.72 -14.60 -6.17
CA GLU A 545 10.50 -14.65 -5.37
C GLU A 545 10.80 -14.75 -3.87
N HIS A 546 11.92 -15.37 -3.52
CA HIS A 546 12.46 -15.47 -2.16
C HIS A 546 13.64 -14.49 -2.03
N GLY A 547 13.37 -13.27 -1.62
CA GLY A 547 14.34 -12.19 -1.59
C GLY A 547 13.73 -10.84 -1.21
N ASP A 548 14.34 -9.76 -1.70
CA ASP A 548 14.18 -8.38 -1.23
C ASP A 548 12.76 -7.76 -1.35
N TYR A 549 11.75 -8.48 -1.87
CA TYR A 549 10.39 -7.96 -2.06
C TYR A 549 9.31 -9.01 -1.72
N GLY A 550 8.26 -8.57 -1.03
CA GLY A 550 7.15 -9.40 -0.55
C GLY A 550 6.24 -9.95 -1.65
N PHE A 551 6.11 -9.23 -2.77
CA PHE A 551 5.38 -9.66 -3.97
C PHE A 551 6.22 -9.52 -5.25
N THR A 552 6.14 -10.52 -6.13
CA THR A 552 6.90 -10.55 -7.39
C THR A 552 5.99 -10.75 -8.61
N ASP A 553 6.13 -9.86 -9.60
CA ASP A 553 5.45 -9.87 -10.90
C ASP A 553 3.91 -9.98 -10.82
N VAL A 554 3.30 -9.39 -9.79
CA VAL A 554 1.83 -9.31 -9.58
C VAL A 554 1.30 -8.07 -10.32
N LYS A 555 0.16 -8.18 -11.02
CA LYS A 555 -0.46 -7.07 -11.77
C LYS A 555 -1.66 -6.42 -11.08
N LEU A 556 -2.14 -6.98 -9.97
CA LEU A 556 -3.23 -6.40 -9.21
C LEU A 556 -3.00 -6.70 -7.73
N ILE A 557 -2.90 -5.66 -6.91
CA ILE A 557 -3.07 -5.75 -5.47
C ILE A 557 -4.24 -4.84 -5.12
N ASP A 558 -5.40 -5.42 -4.82
CA ASP A 558 -6.62 -4.70 -4.47
C ASP A 558 -6.90 -4.85 -2.97
N ALA A 559 -6.54 -3.83 -2.22
CA ALA A 559 -6.85 -3.67 -0.80
C ALA A 559 -7.79 -2.47 -0.55
N SER A 560 -8.52 -1.99 -1.56
CA SER A 560 -9.36 -0.77 -1.53
C SER A 560 -10.48 -0.71 -0.47
N THR A 561 -10.70 -1.79 0.28
CA THR A 561 -11.66 -1.88 1.39
C THR A 561 -11.02 -2.28 2.73
N PHE A 562 -9.69 -2.36 2.76
CA PHE A 562 -8.89 -2.68 3.95
C PHE A 562 -8.85 -1.49 4.90
N LYS A 563 -8.90 -1.77 6.21
CA LYS A 563 -9.04 -0.80 7.30
C LYS A 563 -7.88 -0.87 8.30
N GLY A 564 -7.20 -2.01 8.37
CA GLY A 564 -5.88 -2.08 8.99
C GLY A 564 -4.87 -1.29 8.16
N LYS A 565 -3.65 -1.18 8.67
CA LYS A 565 -2.52 -0.61 7.94
C LYS A 565 -1.86 -1.66 7.07
N LEU A 566 -1.46 -1.24 5.88
CA LEU A 566 -0.62 -1.99 4.96
C LEU A 566 0.82 -1.46 5.02
N ASP A 567 1.80 -2.37 4.99
CA ASP A 567 3.20 -2.04 4.77
C ASP A 567 3.74 -3.10 3.80
N LEU A 568 3.62 -2.82 2.49
CA LEU A 568 3.84 -3.79 1.42
C LEU A 568 4.92 -3.29 0.47
N ASP A 569 5.72 -4.20 -0.08
CA ASP A 569 6.54 -3.93 -1.25
C ASP A 569 6.37 -4.99 -2.35
N ALA A 570 6.66 -4.55 -3.57
CA ALA A 570 6.49 -5.34 -4.78
C ALA A 570 7.57 -5.01 -5.82
N GLN A 571 7.88 -6.01 -6.66
CA GLN A 571 8.72 -5.83 -7.84
C GLN A 571 8.06 -6.32 -9.12
N LEU A 572 8.27 -5.58 -10.21
CA LEU A 572 8.03 -5.99 -11.59
C LEU A 572 9.37 -6.24 -12.27
N THR A 573 9.78 -7.50 -12.32
CA THR A 573 11.00 -7.98 -12.97
C THR A 573 10.83 -8.02 -14.49
N ASP A 574 11.91 -8.16 -15.26
CA ASP A 574 11.86 -8.27 -16.73
C ASP A 574 11.01 -9.46 -17.25
N ARG A 575 10.63 -10.39 -16.36
CA ARG A 575 9.77 -11.54 -16.68
C ARG A 575 8.31 -11.15 -16.91
N VAL A 576 7.89 -9.97 -16.44
CA VAL A 576 6.57 -9.37 -16.71
C VAL A 576 6.28 -9.31 -18.21
N VAL A 577 7.28 -8.98 -19.04
CA VAL A 577 7.14 -8.98 -20.51
C VAL A 577 6.63 -10.32 -21.04
N ALA A 578 7.19 -11.44 -20.58
CA ALA A 578 6.81 -12.77 -21.04
C ALA A 578 5.51 -13.29 -20.38
N LYS A 579 5.18 -12.78 -19.19
CA LYS A 579 4.03 -13.21 -18.38
C LYS A 579 2.71 -12.52 -18.76
N TYR A 580 2.78 -11.26 -19.22
CA TYR A 580 1.60 -10.43 -19.46
C TYR A 580 1.55 -9.74 -20.83
N LEU A 581 2.67 -9.21 -21.32
CA LEU A 581 2.66 -8.23 -22.41
C LEU A 581 2.68 -8.91 -23.78
N THR A 582 1.86 -8.40 -24.72
CA THR A 582 1.78 -8.92 -26.09
C THR A 582 2.47 -7.99 -27.07
N LEU A 583 3.68 -8.34 -27.50
CA LEU A 583 4.55 -7.59 -28.43
C LEU A 583 4.00 -7.46 -29.88
N THR A 584 2.69 -7.49 -30.09
CA THR A 584 2.05 -7.45 -31.42
C THR A 584 0.60 -7.00 -31.30
N ASP A 585 0.34 -5.76 -31.71
CA ASP A 585 -0.99 -5.16 -31.76
C ASP A 585 -1.97 -6.08 -32.51
N ALA A 586 -2.99 -6.58 -31.83
CA ALA A 586 -4.07 -7.32 -32.51
C ALA A 586 -4.91 -6.40 -33.41
N ALA A 587 -4.88 -5.09 -33.17
CA ALA A 587 -5.61 -4.07 -33.91
C ALA A 587 -4.80 -2.76 -34.04
N PRO A 588 -3.95 -2.59 -35.08
CA PRO A 588 -3.07 -1.41 -35.23
C PRO A 588 -3.76 -0.03 -35.36
N ALA A 589 -5.09 0.01 -35.44
CA ALA A 589 -5.88 1.25 -35.39
C ALA A 589 -6.32 1.63 -33.96
N ALA A 590 -6.03 0.79 -32.97
CA ALA A 590 -6.37 0.93 -31.57
C ALA A 590 -5.29 0.24 -30.70
N ALA A 591 -4.02 0.61 -30.89
CA ALA A 591 -2.85 0.01 -30.24
C ALA A 591 -2.81 0.08 -28.70
N ALA A 592 -3.76 0.81 -28.07
CA ALA A 592 -3.93 0.82 -26.62
C ALA A 592 -4.97 -0.21 -26.11
N ALA A 593 -5.59 -1.00 -27.00
CA ALA A 593 -6.69 -1.91 -26.65
C ALA A 593 -6.21 -3.25 -26.04
N ASP A 594 -4.94 -3.58 -26.21
CA ASP A 594 -4.25 -4.74 -25.65
C ASP A 594 -3.29 -4.38 -24.49
N ASN A 595 -3.24 -3.11 -24.09
CA ASN A 595 -2.51 -2.66 -22.89
C ASN A 595 -2.99 -3.39 -21.62
N VAL A 596 -2.03 -3.82 -20.81
CA VAL A 596 -2.25 -4.47 -19.52
C VAL A 596 -2.04 -3.46 -18.39
N SER A 597 -3.07 -3.30 -17.57
CA SER A 597 -2.99 -2.51 -16.34
C SER A 597 -2.33 -3.30 -15.21
N PHE A 598 -1.47 -2.61 -14.46
CA PHE A 598 -0.82 -3.02 -13.23
C PHE A 598 -1.30 -2.09 -12.11
N ASP A 599 -2.29 -2.55 -11.34
CA ASP A 599 -3.04 -1.71 -10.41
C ASP A 599 -2.73 -2.08 -8.96
N TYR A 600 -2.33 -1.09 -8.16
CA TYR A 600 -1.99 -1.25 -6.75
C TYR A 600 -2.85 -0.28 -5.94
N LEU A 601 -3.86 -0.81 -5.26
CA LEU A 601 -4.90 -0.04 -4.56
C LEU A 601 -4.78 -0.32 -3.06
N MET A 602 -4.30 0.65 -2.29
CA MET A 602 -4.13 0.54 -0.83
C MET A 602 -5.47 0.75 -0.11
N GLY A 603 -5.46 0.77 1.23
CA GLY A 603 -6.62 0.71 2.09
C GLY A 603 -7.28 2.05 2.40
N THR A 604 -7.71 2.18 3.66
CA THR A 604 -8.40 3.35 4.23
C THR A 604 -7.74 3.81 5.54
N ASN A 605 -6.45 3.52 5.68
CA ASN A 605 -5.61 3.82 6.84
C ASN A 605 -4.25 4.31 6.32
N ASN A 606 -3.40 4.81 7.21
CA ASN A 606 -2.07 5.28 6.84
C ASN A 606 -1.19 4.09 6.41
N ASP A 607 -1.09 3.89 5.11
CA ASP A 607 -0.48 2.73 4.46
C ASP A 607 0.90 3.06 3.89
N LYS A 608 1.69 2.01 3.59
CA LYS A 608 2.93 2.14 2.85
C LYS A 608 3.00 1.15 1.71
N PHE A 609 3.49 1.64 0.57
CA PHE A 609 3.68 0.84 -0.62
C PHE A 609 5.00 1.20 -1.32
N MET A 610 5.86 0.21 -1.58
CA MET A 610 6.99 0.35 -2.51
C MET A 610 6.79 -0.49 -3.77
N LEU A 611 7.03 0.10 -4.94
CA LEU A 611 7.08 -0.61 -6.22
C LEU A 611 8.43 -0.40 -6.92
N ASN A 612 9.18 -1.48 -7.14
CA ASN A 612 10.33 -1.49 -8.04
C ASN A 612 9.93 -2.01 -9.44
N ILE A 613 10.38 -1.35 -10.51
CA ILE A 613 10.10 -1.71 -11.90
C ILE A 613 11.40 -1.87 -12.67
N ALA A 614 11.70 -3.09 -13.12
CA ALA A 614 12.86 -3.38 -13.95
C ALA A 614 12.77 -2.65 -15.31
N LYS A 615 13.87 -2.00 -15.70
CA LYS A 615 13.97 -1.18 -16.92
C LYS A 615 13.62 -1.95 -18.21
N GLY A 616 13.83 -3.27 -18.26
CA GLY A 616 13.52 -4.10 -19.42
C GLY A 616 12.02 -4.24 -19.71
N ASN A 617 11.16 -3.93 -18.74
CA ASN A 617 9.71 -3.82 -18.94
C ASN A 617 9.32 -2.59 -19.79
N LEU A 618 10.13 -1.53 -19.73
CA LEU A 618 9.94 -0.28 -20.47
C LEU A 618 10.84 -0.20 -21.73
N ASP A 619 11.95 -0.94 -21.81
CA ASP A 619 12.85 -0.99 -22.98
C ASP A 619 12.34 -1.92 -24.09
N SER A 620 12.26 -1.43 -25.34
CA SER A 620 11.91 -2.21 -26.52
C SER A 620 13.10 -3.05 -27.00
N TYR A 621 13.22 -4.27 -26.44
CA TYR A 621 14.42 -5.11 -26.56
C TYR A 621 14.98 -5.27 -27.99
N LYS A 622 14.13 -5.27 -29.04
CA LYS A 622 14.53 -5.28 -30.47
C LYS A 622 13.53 -4.61 -31.44
N GLY A 623 13.38 -3.28 -31.41
CA GLY A 623 12.60 -2.60 -32.46
C GLY A 623 12.56 -1.08 -32.36
N THR A 624 12.25 -0.40 -33.47
CA THR A 624 11.93 1.05 -33.49
C THR A 624 10.47 1.33 -33.11
N THR A 625 9.90 0.45 -32.29
CA THR A 625 8.53 0.57 -31.78
C THR A 625 8.60 0.90 -30.29
N ASN A 626 7.76 1.86 -29.94
CA ASN A 626 7.17 2.13 -28.65
C ASN A 626 6.61 0.85 -27.97
N ARG A 627 6.38 0.94 -26.65
CA ARG A 627 5.84 -0.15 -25.81
C ARG A 627 4.66 0.36 -25.00
N GLU A 628 3.53 0.60 -25.63
CA GLU A 628 2.30 1.02 -24.96
C GLU A 628 1.76 -0.05 -23.99
N ASP A 629 2.09 -1.32 -24.19
CA ASP A 629 1.49 -2.53 -23.57
C ASP A 629 1.34 -2.53 -22.04
N LEU A 630 2.07 -1.70 -21.30
CA LEU A 630 2.10 -1.69 -19.84
C LEU A 630 1.59 -0.35 -19.32
N VAL A 631 0.62 -0.37 -18.41
CA VAL A 631 0.13 0.80 -17.67
C VAL A 631 0.22 0.51 -16.18
N VAL A 632 0.75 1.42 -15.37
CA VAL A 632 0.91 1.25 -13.92
C VAL A 632 0.10 2.32 -13.19
N ASN A 633 -0.81 1.89 -12.31
CA ASN A 633 -1.58 2.77 -11.43
C ASN A 633 -1.31 2.38 -9.97
N ILE A 634 -0.90 3.36 -9.16
CA ILE A 634 -0.79 3.21 -7.70
C ILE A 634 -1.77 4.20 -7.05
N LYS A 635 -2.53 3.75 -6.04
CA LYS A 635 -3.47 4.56 -5.27
C LYS A 635 -3.32 4.33 -3.77
N GLY A 636 -3.14 5.37 -2.98
CA GLY A 636 -3.25 5.34 -1.52
C GLY A 636 -4.70 5.18 -1.05
N ASN A 637 -5.58 6.03 -1.58
CA ASN A 637 -7.02 6.18 -1.29
C ASN A 637 -7.35 7.08 -0.07
N GLU A 638 -7.57 6.53 1.12
CA GLU A 638 -7.83 7.33 2.33
C GLU A 638 -6.76 7.00 3.38
N GLY A 639 -6.03 7.99 3.88
CA GLY A 639 -4.91 7.77 4.80
C GLY A 639 -3.84 8.84 4.65
N ASN A 640 -2.88 8.89 5.57
CA ASN A 640 -1.63 9.59 5.31
C ASN A 640 -0.61 8.56 4.80
N ASP A 641 -0.56 8.36 3.50
CA ASP A 641 0.10 7.22 2.89
C ASP A 641 1.55 7.52 2.52
N THR A 642 2.37 6.46 2.42
CA THR A 642 3.76 6.56 1.94
C THR A 642 3.96 5.67 0.72
N ILE A 643 3.92 6.29 -0.45
CA ILE A 643 4.12 5.62 -1.74
C ILE A 643 5.56 5.85 -2.19
N THR A 644 6.26 4.80 -2.61
CA THR A 644 7.60 4.86 -3.17
C THR A 644 7.67 4.09 -4.48
N THR A 645 8.16 4.71 -5.55
CA THR A 645 8.37 4.03 -6.84
C THR A 645 9.85 4.05 -7.20
N LEU A 646 10.33 3.01 -7.88
CA LEU A 646 11.69 2.92 -8.41
C LEU A 646 11.67 2.33 -9.81
N VAL A 647 12.43 2.89 -10.76
CA VAL A 647 12.67 2.29 -12.07
C VAL A 647 14.13 1.80 -12.15
N GLY A 648 14.35 0.54 -11.77
CA GLY A 648 15.68 -0.04 -11.57
C GLY A 648 15.71 -1.57 -11.54
N ASP A 649 16.92 -2.11 -11.66
CA ASP A 649 17.24 -3.55 -11.69
C ASP A 649 17.36 -4.20 -10.30
N GLY A 650 16.83 -3.56 -9.26
CA GLY A 650 16.61 -4.14 -7.93
C GLY A 650 17.86 -4.35 -7.06
N THR A 651 19.08 -4.19 -7.58
CA THR A 651 20.31 -4.42 -6.81
C THR A 651 20.65 -3.26 -5.87
N SER A 652 19.81 -3.03 -4.86
CA SER A 652 19.95 -2.05 -3.77
C SER A 652 20.03 -0.57 -4.19
N ILE A 653 19.49 0.32 -3.35
CA ILE A 653 19.71 1.79 -3.49
C ILE A 653 21.20 2.16 -3.35
N SER A 654 22.01 1.27 -2.80
CA SER A 654 23.48 1.39 -2.67
C SER A 654 24.28 0.77 -3.83
N GLY A 655 23.63 0.24 -4.87
CA GLY A 655 24.26 -0.61 -5.89
C GLY A 655 24.23 -0.08 -7.33
N TYR A 656 24.31 1.24 -7.56
CA TYR A 656 24.69 1.72 -8.89
C TYR A 656 26.11 1.24 -9.21
N GLU A 657 26.27 0.47 -10.31
CA GLU A 657 27.53 -0.16 -10.71
C GLU A 657 28.56 0.87 -11.25
N LEU A 658 29.02 1.78 -10.37
CA LEU A 658 30.20 2.63 -10.57
C LEU A 658 31.50 1.79 -10.72
N THR A 659 31.43 0.48 -10.46
CA THR A 659 32.50 -0.50 -10.62
C THR A 659 32.45 -1.29 -11.94
N GLY A 660 32.37 -0.56 -13.05
CA GLY A 660 33.31 -0.83 -14.14
C GLY A 660 32.80 -1.52 -15.40
N LYS A 661 31.91 -0.85 -16.16
CA LYS A 661 31.70 -1.19 -17.58
C LYS A 661 31.71 -0.06 -18.62
N ASN A 662 32.27 1.12 -18.36
CA ASN A 662 32.71 2.06 -19.45
C ASN A 662 33.55 3.27 -19.00
N THR A 663 34.45 3.15 -18.02
CA THR A 663 35.36 4.26 -17.61
C THR A 663 36.38 4.73 -18.67
N ASN A 664 36.25 4.33 -19.95
CA ASN A 664 37.08 4.86 -21.04
C ASN A 664 36.60 4.60 -22.50
N ALA A 665 35.29 4.44 -22.78
CA ALA A 665 34.82 3.97 -24.10
C ALA A 665 33.74 4.80 -24.83
N ALA A 666 33.29 5.95 -24.29
CA ALA A 666 32.24 6.77 -24.93
C ALA A 666 32.46 8.31 -24.85
N LEU A 667 33.67 8.77 -24.50
CA LEU A 667 34.04 10.20 -24.51
C LEU A 667 34.97 10.56 -25.68
N ILE A 668 34.85 9.84 -26.80
CA ILE A 668 35.51 10.18 -28.06
C ILE A 668 34.42 10.40 -29.11
N ASP A 669 34.42 11.61 -29.67
CA ASP A 669 33.62 12.08 -30.80
C ASP A 669 32.14 12.42 -30.55
N GLY A 670 31.90 13.53 -29.82
CA GLY A 670 30.86 14.52 -30.14
C GLY A 670 29.37 14.15 -30.12
N VAL A 671 29.01 12.90 -29.90
CA VAL A 671 27.63 12.42 -29.87
C VAL A 671 27.13 12.39 -28.41
N PRO A 672 26.04 13.10 -28.08
CA PRO A 672 25.40 12.98 -26.77
C PRO A 672 25.06 11.52 -26.48
N SER A 673 25.25 11.08 -25.23
CA SER A 673 24.68 9.83 -24.75
C SER A 673 23.17 9.86 -25.02
N LYS A 674 22.71 9.03 -25.95
CA LYS A 674 21.28 8.86 -26.20
C LYS A 674 20.62 8.46 -24.89
N PHE A 675 19.52 9.11 -24.53
CA PHE A 675 18.67 8.62 -23.45
C PHE A 675 18.33 7.15 -23.71
N GLU A 676 18.35 6.34 -22.65
CA GLU A 676 18.03 4.92 -22.75
C GLU A 676 16.56 4.76 -23.17
N ASN A 677 16.26 3.75 -24.00
CA ASN A 677 14.95 3.62 -24.64
C ASN A 677 13.79 3.57 -23.62
N TRP A 678 14.03 2.98 -22.43
CA TRP A 678 13.02 2.86 -21.38
C TRP A 678 12.47 4.23 -20.93
N TYR A 679 13.35 5.23 -20.82
CA TYR A 679 12.97 6.59 -20.43
C TYR A 679 12.24 7.32 -21.56
N ILE A 680 12.71 7.14 -22.81
CA ILE A 680 12.01 7.68 -23.99
C ILE A 680 10.60 7.08 -24.08
N ASN A 681 10.46 5.78 -23.84
CA ASN A 681 9.18 5.09 -23.88
C ASN A 681 8.25 5.53 -22.75
N SER A 682 8.73 5.67 -21.49
CA SER A 682 7.88 6.17 -20.39
C SER A 682 7.26 7.53 -20.72
N LYS A 683 8.05 8.43 -21.34
CA LYS A 683 7.57 9.75 -21.78
C LYS A 683 6.59 9.71 -22.96
N LEU A 684 6.84 8.84 -23.95
CA LEU A 684 5.95 8.72 -25.11
C LEU A 684 4.61 8.09 -24.74
N ASN A 685 4.61 7.13 -23.81
CA ASN A 685 3.43 6.38 -23.43
C ASN A 685 2.58 7.07 -22.35
N ALA A 686 3.19 7.90 -21.49
CA ALA A 686 2.56 8.54 -20.32
C ALA A 686 1.80 7.53 -19.42
N ASN A 687 2.41 6.36 -19.20
CA ASN A 687 1.77 5.14 -18.72
C ASN A 687 2.10 4.77 -17.26
N LEU A 688 2.72 5.69 -16.51
CA LEU A 688 3.09 5.50 -15.10
C LEU A 688 2.34 6.52 -14.25
N ASN A 689 1.51 6.04 -13.31
CA ASN A 689 0.56 6.86 -12.57
C ASN A 689 0.62 6.59 -11.06
N VAL A 690 0.69 7.64 -10.25
CA VAL A 690 0.54 7.62 -8.78
C VAL A 690 -0.57 8.58 -8.38
N ASP A 691 -1.40 8.16 -7.43
CA ASP A 691 -2.47 8.92 -6.79
C ASP A 691 -2.28 8.71 -5.28
N GLY A 692 -2.06 9.77 -4.50
CA GLY A 692 -2.08 9.66 -3.03
C GLY A 692 -3.52 9.40 -2.58
N GLY A 693 -4.34 10.46 -2.62
CA GLY A 693 -5.78 10.37 -2.45
C GLY A 693 -6.31 11.41 -1.48
N VAL A 694 -6.66 10.99 -0.26
CA VAL A 694 -7.22 11.84 0.79
C VAL A 694 -6.49 11.61 2.11
N GLY A 695 -5.72 12.62 2.50
CA GLY A 695 -4.93 12.71 3.72
C GLY A 695 -3.61 13.41 3.41
N ASN A 696 -2.64 13.34 4.33
CA ASN A 696 -1.35 14.01 4.14
C ASN A 696 -0.32 13.01 3.61
N ASP A 697 -0.26 12.86 2.30
CA ASP A 697 0.47 11.79 1.62
C ASP A 697 1.95 12.11 1.40
N THR A 698 2.76 11.06 1.22
CA THR A 698 4.20 11.11 0.98
C THR A 698 4.56 10.25 -0.21
N ILE A 699 4.85 10.88 -1.34
CA ILE A 699 5.12 10.22 -2.63
C ILE A 699 6.59 10.40 -2.99
N ASN A 700 7.36 9.32 -3.03
CA ASN A 700 8.77 9.31 -3.42
C ASN A 700 8.92 8.66 -4.79
N LEU A 701 9.29 9.45 -5.80
CA LEU A 701 9.68 8.94 -7.11
C LEU A 701 11.19 8.79 -7.10
N ASN A 702 11.70 7.56 -7.13
CA ASN A 702 13.13 7.28 -7.10
C ASN A 702 13.63 6.88 -8.50
N GLY A 703 14.65 7.59 -9.00
CA GLY A 703 15.21 7.40 -10.34
C GLY A 703 14.44 8.18 -11.41
N GLY A 704 14.92 8.07 -12.66
CA GLY A 704 14.34 8.78 -13.79
C GLY A 704 13.05 8.19 -14.35
N GLY A 705 12.47 8.90 -15.32
CA GLY A 705 11.24 8.50 -16.02
C GLY A 705 10.24 9.64 -16.14
N ASP A 706 9.08 9.36 -16.72
CA ASP A 706 7.92 10.25 -16.73
C ASP A 706 6.80 9.58 -15.92
N TRP A 707 6.46 10.18 -14.78
CA TRP A 707 5.39 9.74 -13.89
C TRP A 707 4.36 10.87 -13.83
N LYS A 708 3.09 10.53 -14.01
CA LYS A 708 2.00 11.42 -13.64
C LYS A 708 1.64 11.18 -12.18
N VAL A 709 1.83 12.18 -11.34
CA VAL A 709 1.48 12.15 -9.91
C VAL A 709 0.29 13.04 -9.66
N THR A 710 -0.72 12.50 -8.99
CA THR A 710 -1.72 13.26 -8.24
C THR A 710 -1.38 13.06 -6.76
N ALA A 711 -1.13 14.14 -6.02
CA ALA A 711 -0.92 14.03 -4.58
C ALA A 711 -2.29 13.83 -3.89
N GLY A 712 -3.18 14.82 -3.96
CA GLY A 712 -4.60 14.60 -3.70
C GLY A 712 -5.23 15.71 -2.87
N ALA A 713 -5.77 15.34 -1.70
CA ALA A 713 -6.48 16.24 -0.81
C ALA A 713 -5.98 16.09 0.64
N GLY A 714 -5.08 16.98 1.02
CA GLY A 714 -4.50 17.14 2.35
C GLY A 714 -3.17 17.87 2.22
N ASP A 715 -2.39 18.00 3.29
CA ASP A 715 -1.07 18.65 3.17
C ASP A 715 -0.03 17.60 2.72
N ASP A 716 0.27 17.52 1.42
CA ASP A 716 1.06 16.42 0.82
C ASP A 716 2.57 16.69 0.66
N ALA A 717 3.36 15.64 0.39
CA ALA A 717 4.80 15.71 0.17
C ALA A 717 5.22 14.83 -1.03
N VAL A 718 5.57 15.45 -2.15
CA VAL A 718 6.06 14.79 -3.37
C VAL A 718 7.57 15.01 -3.50
N TYR A 719 8.34 13.94 -3.65
CA TYR A 719 9.79 13.97 -3.84
C TYR A 719 10.11 13.36 -5.21
N ALA A 720 10.31 14.22 -6.20
CA ALA A 720 10.72 13.87 -7.56
C ALA A 720 12.24 13.64 -7.64
N ASN A 721 12.63 12.38 -7.86
CA ASN A 721 14.01 11.89 -8.01
C ASN A 721 14.96 12.21 -6.83
N ASN A 722 14.47 12.07 -5.58
CA ASN A 722 15.20 12.37 -4.33
C ASN A 722 16.24 11.28 -3.91
N MET A 723 16.96 10.72 -4.90
CA MET A 723 17.90 9.62 -4.78
C MET A 723 19.37 10.03 -4.61
N VAL A 724 20.00 9.48 -3.58
CA VAL A 724 21.44 9.63 -3.32
C VAL A 724 22.10 8.27 -3.16
N VAL A 725 23.18 8.02 -3.91
CA VAL A 725 23.97 6.79 -3.78
C VAL A 725 24.65 6.75 -2.41
N GLN A 726 24.29 5.78 -1.57
CA GLN A 726 25.06 5.47 -0.37
C GLN A 726 26.42 4.88 -0.77
N ASN A 727 27.48 5.63 -0.52
CA ASN A 727 28.87 5.16 -0.63
C ASN A 727 29.65 5.41 0.67
N LEU A 728 28.92 5.45 1.78
CA LEU A 728 29.43 5.55 3.14
C LEU A 728 28.97 4.30 3.90
N VAL A 729 29.92 3.63 4.53
CA VAL A 729 29.62 2.53 5.44
C VAL A 729 29.01 3.15 6.70
N ASP A 730 27.68 3.05 6.84
CA ASP A 730 26.99 3.40 8.08
C ASP A 730 27.32 2.35 9.17
N GLY A 731 28.53 2.45 9.72
CA GLY A 731 28.87 1.79 10.98
C GLY A 731 28.09 2.44 12.13
N PRO A 732 27.62 1.67 13.13
CA PRO A 732 26.83 2.19 14.25
C PRO A 732 27.64 3.01 15.27
N ASP A 733 28.93 3.27 15.00
CA ASP A 733 29.78 4.10 15.83
C ASP A 733 29.60 5.59 15.46
N ASP A 734 29.10 6.41 16.38
CA ASP A 734 28.93 7.86 16.22
C ASP A 734 30.26 8.63 15.97
N ASP A 735 31.41 7.96 16.05
CA ASP A 735 32.69 8.45 15.51
C ASP A 735 32.66 8.64 13.97
N ALA A 736 31.67 8.07 13.26
CA ALA A 736 31.44 8.28 11.83
C ALA A 736 31.27 9.76 11.44
N PHE A 737 30.86 10.64 12.37
CA PHE A 737 30.82 12.08 12.10
C PHE A 737 32.22 12.70 11.89
N ALA A 738 33.27 12.12 12.49
CA ALA A 738 34.65 12.52 12.23
C ALA A 738 35.08 12.10 10.81
N ASP A 739 34.71 10.91 10.36
CA ASP A 739 35.09 10.39 9.03
C ASP A 739 34.32 11.08 7.89
N ALA A 740 33.03 11.40 8.10
CA ALA A 740 32.25 12.21 7.19
C ALA A 740 32.82 13.64 6.99
N ILE A 741 33.47 14.21 8.02
CA ILE A 741 34.21 15.48 7.93
C ILE A 741 35.53 15.32 7.15
N VAL A 742 36.18 14.15 7.20
CA VAL A 742 37.42 13.86 6.45
C VAL A 742 37.15 13.72 4.94
N VAL A 743 35.96 13.24 4.55
CA VAL A 743 35.56 13.07 3.12
C VAL A 743 34.68 14.24 2.62
N GLY A 744 34.09 15.04 3.51
CA GLY A 744 33.46 16.33 3.22
C GLY A 744 32.08 16.26 2.56
N LYS A 745 31.46 15.08 2.48
CA LYS A 745 30.20 14.83 1.77
C LYS A 745 29.37 13.76 2.49
N ALA A 746 28.13 14.10 2.86
CA ALA A 746 27.12 13.14 3.31
C ALA A 746 26.03 13.00 2.24
N ALA A 747 25.24 11.93 2.29
CA ALA A 747 24.17 11.67 1.31
C ALA A 747 23.13 12.81 1.29
N LYS A 748 22.51 13.12 2.45
CA LYS A 748 21.70 14.33 2.67
C LYS A 748 22.39 15.26 3.67
N ALA A 749 22.05 16.55 3.65
CA ALA A 749 22.71 17.53 4.50
C ALA A 749 22.43 17.30 5.99
N LYS A 750 23.40 17.55 6.86
CA LYS A 750 23.27 17.40 8.33
C LYS A 750 23.91 18.57 9.07
N TRP A 751 23.22 19.09 10.08
CA TRP A 751 23.70 20.13 11.02
C TRP A 751 23.71 19.55 12.43
N VAL A 752 24.82 19.69 13.15
CA VAL A 752 24.90 19.26 14.56
C VAL A 752 25.08 20.47 15.47
N PHE A 753 24.17 20.56 16.43
CA PHE A 753 24.16 21.54 17.51
C PHE A 753 24.69 20.87 18.78
N ASN A 754 25.46 21.62 19.58
CA ASN A 754 26.06 21.18 20.85
C ASN A 754 27.06 19.98 20.82
N GLY A 755 27.23 19.26 19.70
CA GLY A 755 27.96 17.98 19.53
C GLY A 755 29.45 17.82 19.92
N SER A 756 30.07 18.78 20.62
CA SER A 756 31.32 18.52 21.35
C SER A 756 31.59 19.63 22.36
N ASN A 757 31.27 19.39 23.63
CA ASN A 757 31.78 20.16 24.75
C ASN A 757 31.93 19.23 25.94
N THR A 758 33.10 19.21 26.58
CA THR A 758 33.28 18.59 27.90
C THR A 758 32.52 19.33 29.01
N LEU A 759 31.75 20.37 28.66
CA LEU A 759 30.84 21.13 29.52
C LEU A 759 29.34 20.85 29.25
N SER A 760 28.96 19.91 28.37
CA SER A 760 27.55 19.53 28.13
C SER A 760 26.83 19.07 29.44
N GLU A 761 27.60 18.73 30.47
CA GLU A 761 27.12 18.38 31.81
C GLU A 761 26.58 19.59 32.64
N GLN A 762 26.79 20.85 32.22
CA GLN A 762 26.41 22.03 33.02
C GLN A 762 25.03 22.62 32.68
N ASN A 763 24.43 22.29 31.53
CA ASN A 763 23.06 22.67 31.13
C ASN A 763 22.80 24.18 31.35
N ASP A 764 23.55 25.01 30.62
CA ASP A 764 23.72 26.44 30.87
C ASP A 764 22.37 27.20 30.93
N LYS A 765 22.19 28.01 31.97
CA LYS A 765 20.94 28.71 32.26
C LYS A 765 20.96 30.14 31.74
N ASN A 766 20.32 30.37 30.60
CA ASN A 766 20.19 31.70 29.97
C ASN A 766 18.88 32.38 30.39
N PHE A 767 18.89 33.66 30.75
CA PHE A 767 17.67 34.36 31.17
C PHE A 767 16.84 34.79 29.95
N MET A 768 15.94 33.91 29.52
CA MET A 768 15.21 34.00 28.24
C MET A 768 13.68 33.94 28.43
N SER A 769 13.18 34.50 29.53
CA SER A 769 11.75 34.52 29.83
C SER A 769 10.91 35.20 28.73
N GLY A 770 10.02 34.43 28.09
CA GLY A 770 9.13 34.92 27.02
C GLY A 770 9.82 35.16 25.68
N VAL A 771 11.05 34.66 25.48
CA VAL A 771 11.76 34.72 24.19
C VAL A 771 11.11 33.78 23.19
N LYS A 772 11.01 34.24 21.93
CA LYS A 772 10.66 33.41 20.77
C LYS A 772 11.92 33.03 19.99
N MET A 773 11.89 31.87 19.35
CA MET A 773 12.93 31.43 18.43
C MET A 773 12.32 31.17 17.06
N SER A 774 12.96 31.71 16.02
CA SER A 774 12.66 31.43 14.63
C SER A 774 13.71 30.46 14.07
N VAL A 775 13.25 29.35 13.50
CA VAL A 775 14.06 28.46 12.66
C VAL A 775 13.78 28.84 11.22
N THR A 776 14.81 29.23 10.48
CA THR A 776 14.72 29.52 9.06
C THR A 776 15.53 28.49 8.28
N PHE A 777 14.85 27.64 7.51
CA PHE A 777 15.49 26.77 6.52
C PHE A 777 15.03 27.16 5.13
N LYS A 778 15.97 27.45 4.22
CA LYS A 778 15.66 27.90 2.85
C LYS A 778 14.47 28.90 2.84
N HIS A 779 14.68 30.05 3.49
CA HIS A 779 13.74 31.16 3.82
C HIS A 779 12.38 30.79 4.48
N ILE A 780 11.95 29.53 4.52
CA ILE A 780 10.79 29.06 5.28
C ILE A 780 11.12 29.27 6.77
N THR A 781 10.33 30.12 7.43
CA THR A 781 10.63 30.60 8.78
C THR A 781 9.50 30.25 9.76
N VAL A 782 9.77 29.30 10.65
CA VAL A 782 8.83 28.88 11.69
C VAL A 782 9.25 29.48 13.01
N THR A 783 8.32 30.14 13.71
CA THR A 783 8.60 30.80 15.00
C THR A 783 7.83 30.14 16.13
N VAL A 784 8.57 29.70 17.15
CA VAL A 784 8.04 29.03 18.36
C VAL A 784 8.40 29.82 19.62
N ASP A 785 7.68 29.58 20.71
CA ASP A 785 8.07 30.06 22.04
C ASP A 785 9.19 29.18 22.61
N VAL A 786 10.18 29.79 23.26
CA VAL A 786 11.27 29.05 23.92
C VAL A 786 10.85 28.73 25.35
N PRO A 787 10.80 27.44 25.78
CA PRO A 787 10.47 27.10 27.15
C PRO A 787 11.47 27.67 28.15
N SER A 788 10.98 28.13 29.30
CA SER A 788 11.81 28.58 30.42
C SER A 788 11.22 28.13 31.76
N THR A 789 12.09 27.81 32.70
CA THR A 789 11.77 27.46 34.09
C THR A 789 12.32 28.55 35.00
N ASP A 790 11.48 29.14 35.83
CA ASP A 790 11.83 30.31 36.67
C ASP A 790 12.45 31.50 35.88
N GLY A 791 12.11 31.62 34.59
CA GLY A 791 12.62 32.65 33.68
C GLY A 791 13.96 32.31 33.01
N PHE A 792 14.54 31.16 33.33
CA PHE A 792 15.77 30.65 32.70
C PHE A 792 15.46 29.51 31.73
N THR A 793 16.11 29.55 30.57
CA THR A 793 16.07 28.52 29.53
C THR A 793 17.38 27.75 29.55
N THR A 794 17.32 26.45 29.30
CA THR A 794 18.50 25.58 29.16
C THR A 794 18.65 25.03 27.74
N ASP A 795 19.84 24.53 27.40
CA ASP A 795 20.13 23.98 26.06
C ASP A 795 19.14 22.87 25.67
N LEU A 796 18.74 22.02 26.62
CA LEU A 796 17.68 21.02 26.41
C LEU A 796 16.35 21.66 25.97
N GLN A 797 15.95 22.77 26.60
CA GLN A 797 14.72 23.49 26.25
C GLN A 797 14.82 24.16 24.87
N ILE A 798 15.99 24.63 24.47
CA ILE A 798 16.27 25.13 23.11
C ILE A 798 16.19 23.97 22.10
N ASN A 799 16.78 22.81 22.40
CA ASN A 799 16.71 21.63 21.54
C ASN A 799 15.27 21.12 21.36
N GLN A 800 14.42 21.18 22.40
CA GLN A 800 12.99 20.89 22.24
C GLN A 800 12.27 21.97 21.40
N ALA A 801 12.63 23.26 21.54
CA ALA A 801 12.07 24.32 20.71
C ALA A 801 12.44 24.15 19.22
N ILE A 802 13.67 23.75 18.90
CA ILE A 802 14.09 23.43 17.52
C ILE A 802 13.31 22.22 16.98
N LYS A 803 13.17 21.15 17.78
CA LYS A 803 12.32 20.00 17.43
C LYS A 803 10.85 20.37 17.25
N GLN A 804 10.32 21.32 18.00
CA GLN A 804 8.96 21.83 17.82
C GLN A 804 8.83 22.64 16.52
N ALA A 805 9.78 23.53 16.22
CA ALA A 805 9.75 24.35 15.02
C ALA A 805 9.95 23.54 13.73
N ILE A 806 10.65 22.40 13.78
CA ILE A 806 10.87 21.53 12.62
C ILE A 806 9.81 20.41 12.58
N ASN A 807 9.78 19.51 13.57
CA ASN A 807 9.00 18.27 13.51
C ASN A 807 7.48 18.45 13.79
N LYS A 808 7.00 19.68 14.04
CA LYS A 808 5.57 19.99 14.24
C LYS A 808 5.04 21.05 13.29
N ASP A 809 5.87 21.55 12.38
CA ASP A 809 5.43 22.44 11.31
C ASP A 809 5.04 21.64 10.06
N ALA A 810 3.96 22.05 9.39
CA ALA A 810 3.41 21.33 8.24
C ALA A 810 4.33 21.32 7.00
N THR A 811 5.25 22.28 6.89
CA THR A 811 6.18 22.40 5.75
C THR A 811 7.59 21.96 6.13
N LEU A 812 8.15 22.45 7.25
CA LEU A 812 9.52 22.09 7.65
C LEU A 812 9.66 20.60 8.00
N SER A 813 8.64 19.93 8.53
CA SER A 813 8.71 18.48 8.82
C SER A 813 8.80 17.61 7.57
N LYS A 814 8.50 18.16 6.38
CA LYS A 814 8.68 17.52 5.06
C LYS A 814 10.04 17.86 4.42
N LEU A 815 10.80 18.79 4.98
CA LEU A 815 12.09 19.23 4.43
C LEU A 815 13.26 18.85 5.35
N LEU A 816 13.04 18.80 6.66
CA LEU A 816 14.02 18.56 7.70
C LEU A 816 13.45 17.65 8.79
N VAL A 817 14.32 16.92 9.48
CA VAL A 817 14.00 16.21 10.72
C VAL A 817 15.02 16.53 11.80
N ALA A 818 14.54 16.88 13.00
CA ALA A 818 15.37 17.17 14.17
C ALA A 818 15.32 16.00 15.18
N LYS A 819 16.48 15.47 15.56
CA LYS A 819 16.65 14.29 16.43
C LYS A 819 17.62 14.61 17.56
N ASP A 820 17.43 14.01 18.74
CA ASP A 820 18.46 14.03 19.79
C ASP A 820 19.67 13.20 19.34
N GLY A 821 20.88 13.71 19.59
CA GLY A 821 22.13 12.98 19.40
C GLY A 821 22.80 12.64 20.73
N GLN A 822 23.97 11.99 20.69
CA GLN A 822 24.71 11.65 21.91
C GLN A 822 25.03 12.89 22.77
N ALA A 823 25.14 12.69 24.09
CA ALA A 823 25.59 13.69 25.07
C ALA A 823 24.88 15.07 25.00
N ASN A 824 23.54 15.06 24.88
CA ASN A 824 22.67 16.24 24.77
C ASN A 824 22.92 17.12 23.51
N SER A 825 23.48 16.52 22.45
CA SER A 825 23.51 17.16 21.13
C SER A 825 22.15 17.08 20.43
N LEU A 826 21.96 17.92 19.42
CA LEU A 826 20.81 17.86 18.53
C LEU A 826 21.33 17.76 17.09
N VAL A 827 20.81 16.80 16.33
CA VAL A 827 21.10 16.63 14.91
C VAL A 827 19.87 17.06 14.12
N VAL A 828 20.06 17.95 13.15
CA VAL A 828 19.05 18.24 12.13
C VAL A 828 19.53 17.63 10.82
N GLU A 829 18.71 16.80 10.20
CA GLU A 829 18.99 16.13 8.93
C GLU A 829 18.02 16.63 7.87
N SER A 830 18.51 16.78 6.63
CA SER A 830 17.66 17.10 5.49
C SER A 830 16.93 15.86 4.97
N LEU A 831 15.63 16.02 4.68
CA LEU A 831 14.80 15.01 4.01
C LEU A 831 14.89 15.13 2.49
N ILE A 832 15.24 16.31 2.00
CA ILE A 832 15.61 16.54 0.59
C ILE A 832 17.13 16.39 0.40
N GLU A 833 17.54 15.99 -0.78
CA GLU A 833 18.92 16.00 -1.24
C GLU A 833 19.42 17.41 -1.64
N GLY A 834 20.50 17.48 -2.41
CA GLY A 834 21.09 18.71 -2.93
C GLY A 834 22.32 19.14 -2.14
N GLN A 835 23.25 19.83 -2.81
CA GLN A 835 24.34 20.52 -2.14
C GLN A 835 23.83 21.76 -1.42
N MET A 836 23.92 21.72 -0.09
CA MET A 836 23.53 22.80 0.81
C MET A 836 24.76 23.49 1.41
N ALA A 837 24.57 24.75 1.81
CA ALA A 837 25.51 25.49 2.63
C ALA A 837 25.06 25.46 4.10
N GLY A 838 26.01 25.55 5.04
CA GLY A 838 25.68 25.52 6.46
C GLY A 838 24.74 26.65 6.90
N ALA A 839 24.75 27.78 6.18
CA ALA A 839 23.86 28.92 6.38
C ALA A 839 22.45 28.75 5.80
N ASP A 840 22.15 27.65 5.08
CA ASP A 840 20.80 27.36 4.59
C ASP A 840 19.80 27.07 5.72
N LEU A 841 20.31 26.64 6.88
CA LEU A 841 19.60 26.56 8.15
C LEU A 841 20.15 27.63 9.10
N SER A 842 19.26 28.43 9.69
CA SER A 842 19.62 29.47 10.65
C SER A 842 18.63 29.57 11.80
N LEU A 843 19.11 30.04 12.96
CA LEU A 843 18.33 30.24 14.17
C LEU A 843 18.41 31.71 14.57
N ALA A 844 17.27 32.32 14.86
CA ALA A 844 17.16 33.67 15.40
C ALA A 844 16.35 33.67 16.70
N PHE A 845 16.75 34.47 17.68
CA PHE A 845 16.05 34.61 18.96
C PHE A 845 15.56 36.05 19.13
N ALA A 846 14.28 36.20 19.47
CA ALA A 846 13.62 37.49 19.66
C ALA A 846 13.02 37.57 21.07
N ARG A 847 13.58 38.45 21.91
CA ARG A 847 13.00 38.75 23.22
C ARG A 847 11.67 39.51 23.10
N PRO A 848 10.80 39.48 24.12
CA PRO A 848 9.56 40.24 24.08
C PRO A 848 9.82 41.75 24.08
N ALA A 849 8.90 42.51 23.48
CA ALA A 849 9.00 43.97 23.41
C ALA A 849 8.72 44.67 24.76
N THR A 850 8.10 43.95 25.70
CA THR A 850 7.82 44.41 27.08
C THR A 850 8.08 43.28 28.06
N VAL A 851 8.36 43.62 29.32
CA VAL A 851 8.66 42.65 30.39
C VAL A 851 7.36 42.31 31.13
N SER A 852 7.07 41.02 31.31
CA SER A 852 5.94 40.59 32.15
C SER A 852 6.23 40.83 33.64
N GLY A 853 5.17 41.02 34.44
CA GLY A 853 5.31 41.16 35.89
C GLY A 853 5.98 39.94 36.56
N ASP A 854 5.84 38.77 35.95
CA ASP A 854 6.42 37.52 36.44
C ASP A 854 7.92 37.42 36.14
N ALA A 855 8.36 37.74 34.92
CA ALA A 855 9.78 37.78 34.56
C ALA A 855 10.57 38.76 35.46
N TYR A 856 9.93 39.87 35.81
CA TYR A 856 10.44 40.86 36.76
C TYR A 856 10.61 40.29 38.18
N SER A 857 9.62 39.54 38.68
CA SER A 857 9.65 38.91 40.00
C SER A 857 10.70 37.80 40.08
N LEU A 858 10.78 36.97 39.04
CA LEU A 858 11.67 35.83 38.93
C LEU A 858 13.16 36.25 38.95
N LEU A 859 13.56 37.22 38.12
CA LEU A 859 14.94 37.71 38.10
C LEU A 859 15.38 38.27 39.46
N ASN A 860 14.49 39.00 40.15
CA ASN A 860 14.77 39.55 41.47
C ASN A 860 14.84 38.47 42.57
N GLY A 861 14.02 37.43 42.48
CA GLY A 861 14.12 36.24 43.34
C GLY A 861 15.44 35.49 43.15
N TYR A 862 15.88 35.30 41.90
CA TYR A 862 17.13 34.60 41.57
C TYR A 862 18.36 35.41 42.04
N ARG A 863 18.36 36.73 41.82
CA ARG A 863 19.37 37.65 42.40
C ARG A 863 19.44 37.56 43.93
N ALA A 864 18.29 37.50 44.60
CA ALA A 864 18.25 37.37 46.07
C ALA A 864 18.85 36.03 46.54
N ALA A 865 18.61 34.94 45.81
CA ALA A 865 19.19 33.63 46.10
C ALA A 865 20.72 33.60 45.91
N TYR A 866 21.24 34.12 44.79
CA TYR A 866 22.69 34.19 44.54
C TYR A 866 23.41 35.10 45.54
N LYS A 867 22.81 36.25 45.87
CA LYS A 867 23.32 37.16 46.91
C LYS A 867 23.34 36.50 48.29
N ALA A 868 22.36 35.65 48.61
CA ALA A 868 22.36 34.84 49.83
C ALA A 868 23.42 33.74 49.83
N ALA A 869 23.82 33.24 48.66
CA ALA A 869 24.96 32.33 48.47
C ALA A 869 26.34 33.05 48.46
N GLY A 870 26.38 34.39 48.58
CA GLY A 870 27.61 35.18 48.57
C GLY A 870 28.15 35.50 47.17
N ILE A 871 27.37 35.25 46.12
CA ILE A 871 27.73 35.49 44.72
C ILE A 871 27.02 36.77 44.25
N ASP A 872 27.77 37.68 43.62
CA ASP A 872 27.20 38.91 43.03
C ASP A 872 26.91 38.70 41.54
N LEU A 873 25.65 38.38 41.24
CA LEU A 873 25.18 38.04 39.88
C LEU A 873 25.43 39.17 38.87
N ASP A 874 25.37 40.44 39.29
CA ASP A 874 25.61 41.58 38.40
C ASP A 874 27.11 41.70 38.04
N THR A 875 28.01 41.22 38.92
CA THR A 875 29.47 41.09 38.65
C THR A 875 29.76 39.85 37.79
N GLU A 876 29.09 38.74 38.02
CA GLU A 876 29.27 37.47 37.29
C GLU A 876 28.79 37.55 35.83
N LEU A 877 27.68 38.26 35.57
CA LEU A 877 27.18 38.56 34.23
C LEU A 877 27.94 39.71 33.52
N GLY A 878 28.92 40.34 34.16
CA GLY A 878 29.73 41.41 33.58
C GLY A 878 29.04 42.77 33.43
N LEU A 879 27.95 43.05 34.15
CA LEU A 879 27.22 44.33 34.09
C LEU A 879 27.92 45.43 34.91
N LEU A 880 29.05 45.94 34.40
CA LEU A 880 29.69 47.15 34.95
C LEU A 880 29.00 48.42 34.38
N GLY A 881 28.37 49.29 35.19
CA GLY A 881 28.11 49.18 36.62
C GLY A 881 27.44 50.42 37.22
N ALA A 882 27.54 50.55 38.55
CA ALA A 882 27.27 51.77 39.33
C ALA A 882 25.82 52.34 39.35
N ALA A 883 24.82 51.51 39.67
CA ALA A 883 23.72 51.94 40.52
C ALA A 883 23.03 50.73 41.20
N ALA A 884 23.41 50.46 42.45
CA ALA A 884 22.60 49.66 43.36
C ALA A 884 21.41 50.50 43.83
N ASP A 885 20.39 50.61 42.99
CA ASP A 885 19.08 51.16 43.34
C ASP A 885 17.98 50.34 42.65
N SER A 886 16.83 50.20 43.32
CA SER A 886 15.80 49.20 43.01
C SER A 886 15.34 49.27 41.55
N THR A 887 15.73 48.29 40.74
CA THR A 887 15.47 48.32 39.30
C THR A 887 14.04 47.90 38.98
N THR A 888 13.04 48.72 39.30
CA THR A 888 11.66 48.65 38.74
C THR A 888 11.59 49.07 37.27
N ASP A 889 12.68 48.85 36.53
CA ASP A 889 12.93 49.36 35.20
C ASP A 889 12.94 48.19 34.19
N PRO A 890 11.88 48.04 33.38
CA PRO A 890 11.81 47.01 32.35
C PRO A 890 13.00 47.02 31.39
N GLN A 891 13.59 48.18 31.09
CA GLN A 891 14.67 48.28 30.10
C GLN A 891 15.92 47.52 30.54
N LYS A 892 16.21 47.47 31.84
CA LYS A 892 17.35 46.70 32.38
C LYS A 892 17.13 45.19 32.29
N VAL A 893 15.89 44.72 32.42
CA VAL A 893 15.54 43.30 32.26
C VAL A 893 15.63 42.89 30.78
N LEU A 894 15.15 43.75 29.87
CA LEU A 894 15.29 43.55 28.43
C LEU A 894 16.77 43.53 28.00
N ALA A 895 17.62 44.39 28.57
CA ALA A 895 19.05 44.38 28.31
C ALA A 895 19.77 43.10 28.79
N ILE A 896 19.30 42.47 29.87
CA ILE A 896 19.80 41.17 30.34
C ILE A 896 19.35 40.05 29.38
N MET A 897 18.11 40.08 28.89
CA MET A 897 17.64 39.16 27.84
C MET A 897 18.45 39.33 26.54
N ASP A 898 18.73 40.57 26.13
CA ASP A 898 19.61 40.86 24.99
C ASP A 898 21.02 40.30 25.24
N ALA A 899 21.57 40.42 26.45
CA ALA A 899 22.89 39.85 26.76
C ALA A 899 22.89 38.31 26.72
N SER A 900 21.87 37.64 27.25
CA SER A 900 21.73 36.18 27.16
C SER A 900 21.54 35.70 25.72
N ILE A 901 20.70 36.37 24.91
CA ILE A 901 20.56 36.07 23.47
C ILE A 901 21.88 36.30 22.73
N ASN A 902 22.58 37.39 23.02
CA ASN A 902 23.87 37.68 22.40
C ASN A 902 24.96 36.69 22.81
N ALA A 903 24.94 36.15 24.04
CA ALA A 903 25.85 35.09 24.45
C ALA A 903 25.58 33.76 23.70
N LEU A 904 24.31 33.47 23.42
CA LEU A 904 23.87 32.30 22.66
C LEU A 904 24.19 32.41 21.15
N THR A 905 24.12 33.61 20.58
CA THR A 905 24.29 33.83 19.13
C THR A 905 25.70 34.26 18.70
N ASN A 906 26.43 35.03 19.52
CA ASN A 906 27.74 35.60 19.16
C ASN A 906 28.93 34.72 19.57
N LEU A 907 29.28 33.76 18.72
CA LEU A 907 30.69 33.52 18.41
C LEU A 907 31.10 34.47 17.26
N SER A 908 31.19 35.77 17.57
CA SER A 908 31.65 36.78 16.61
C SER A 908 33.15 36.59 16.32
N PRO A 909 33.59 36.51 15.04
CA PRO A 909 34.95 36.12 14.69
C PRO A 909 36.04 37.19 14.94
N THR A 910 35.71 38.39 15.45
CA THR A 910 36.63 39.54 15.44
C THR A 910 37.01 40.15 16.79
N THR A 911 36.30 39.86 17.89
CA THR A 911 36.73 40.26 19.25
C THR A 911 36.28 39.25 20.31
N PRO A 912 37.20 38.55 21.01
CA PRO A 912 36.82 37.66 22.09
C PRO A 912 36.43 38.44 23.36
N PRO A 913 35.25 38.20 23.97
CA PRO A 913 35.07 38.51 25.38
C PRO A 913 36.03 37.62 26.19
N ALA A 914 36.76 38.23 27.12
CA ALA A 914 37.84 37.56 27.84
C ALA A 914 37.33 36.64 28.97
N PHE A 915 36.81 35.47 28.61
CA PHE A 915 36.61 34.35 29.53
C PHE A 915 37.56 33.19 29.16
N GLY A 916 38.32 32.73 30.14
CA GLY A 916 39.43 31.80 29.94
C GLY A 916 38.97 30.36 29.73
N GLY A 917 38.86 29.93 28.47
CA GLY A 917 38.65 28.55 28.05
C GLY A 917 39.32 28.29 26.71
N THR A 918 40.00 27.15 26.54
CA THR A 918 40.89 26.95 25.38
C THR A 918 40.16 26.34 24.17
N LYS A 919 40.23 27.05 23.04
CA LYS A 919 40.14 26.61 21.62
C LYS A 919 39.64 25.19 21.31
N LEU A 920 38.76 25.06 20.31
CA LEU A 920 39.09 24.37 19.05
C LEU A 920 38.12 24.73 17.89
N PHE A 921 38.69 24.85 16.69
CA PHE A 921 38.08 25.06 15.35
C PHE A 921 37.20 26.30 15.09
N ALA A 922 37.60 27.04 14.05
CA ALA A 922 36.79 28.07 13.42
C ALA A 922 36.35 27.57 12.04
N ASN A 923 35.04 27.53 11.78
CA ASN A 923 34.49 27.71 10.45
C ASN A 923 33.61 28.97 10.46
N SER A 924 34.07 30.01 9.77
CA SER A 924 33.59 31.38 9.93
C SER A 924 32.39 31.69 9.02
N GLN A 925 31.21 31.07 9.24
CA GLN A 925 29.97 31.59 8.63
C GLN A 925 28.62 31.13 9.22
N ILE A 926 28.58 30.53 10.42
CA ILE A 926 27.32 30.18 11.08
C ILE A 926 27.31 30.76 12.50
N GLY A 927 26.17 31.29 12.95
CA GLY A 927 26.00 31.76 14.33
C GLY A 927 26.31 30.64 15.34
N GLY A 928 26.82 31.01 16.51
CA GLY A 928 27.68 30.15 17.37
C GLY A 928 27.10 28.85 17.95
N TYR A 929 25.94 28.40 17.50
CA TYR A 929 25.21 27.23 18.02
C TYR A 929 25.40 25.95 17.17
N VAL A 930 25.71 26.07 15.87
CA VAL A 930 26.06 24.93 14.99
C VAL A 930 27.55 24.63 15.13
N LYS A 931 27.92 23.38 15.48
CA LYS A 931 29.32 22.96 15.66
C LYS A 931 29.92 22.25 14.45
N SER A 932 29.10 21.53 13.68
CA SER A 932 29.53 20.85 12.46
C SER A 932 28.40 20.77 11.44
N PHE A 933 28.80 20.69 10.17
CA PHE A 933 27.90 20.69 9.01
C PHE A 933 28.44 19.75 7.92
N ALA A 934 27.56 18.96 7.32
CA ALA A 934 27.84 18.15 6.14
C ALA A 934 26.89 18.54 5.00
N ALA A 935 27.44 18.75 3.79
CA ALA A 935 26.79 19.51 2.73
C ALA A 935 25.68 18.81 1.92
N GLY A 936 25.41 17.52 2.13
CA GLY A 936 24.53 16.74 1.24
C GLY A 936 25.14 16.51 -0.15
N GLN A 937 24.52 15.66 -0.98
CA GLN A 937 24.85 15.50 -2.41
C GLN A 937 23.63 15.80 -3.29
N ASN A 938 23.89 16.24 -4.52
CA ASN A 938 22.85 16.28 -5.57
C ASN A 938 22.43 14.86 -5.97
N SER A 939 21.23 14.77 -6.52
CA SER A 939 20.58 13.58 -7.09
C SER A 939 21.51 12.78 -7.98
N GLN A 940 21.35 11.46 -7.95
CA GLN A 940 21.97 10.52 -8.89
C GLN A 940 20.89 9.53 -9.34
N GLY A 941 20.35 9.70 -10.55
CA GLY A 941 19.27 8.81 -11.02
C GLY A 941 19.03 8.79 -12.53
N GLY A 942 19.39 9.87 -13.24
CA GLY A 942 19.03 10.02 -14.65
C GLY A 942 17.67 10.72 -14.77
N ALA A 943 17.50 11.46 -15.88
CA ALA A 943 16.51 12.53 -16.01
C ALA A 943 15.08 12.17 -15.54
N ALA A 944 14.48 13.10 -14.80
CA ALA A 944 13.08 13.10 -14.41
C ALA A 944 12.26 14.12 -15.21
N ASP A 945 11.09 13.70 -15.68
CA ASP A 945 10.22 14.47 -16.58
C ASP A 945 8.79 14.57 -16.01
N HIS A 946 8.63 14.38 -14.70
CA HIS A 946 7.35 14.02 -14.09
C HIS A 946 6.31 15.15 -14.19
N THR A 947 5.05 14.76 -14.35
CA THR A 947 3.91 15.69 -14.34
C THR A 947 3.19 15.62 -13.00
N LEU A 948 3.27 16.69 -12.20
CA LEU A 948 2.81 16.73 -10.82
C LEU A 948 1.54 17.58 -10.67
N TYR A 949 0.49 16.99 -10.12
CA TYR A 949 -0.75 17.64 -9.70
C TYR A 949 -0.79 17.58 -8.17
N LEU A 950 -0.58 18.71 -7.49
CA LEU A 950 -0.52 18.72 -6.02
C LEU A 950 -1.91 18.69 -5.35
N GLY A 951 -2.95 19.15 -6.05
CA GLY A 951 -4.33 18.99 -5.59
C GLY A 951 -4.74 20.06 -4.58
N THR A 952 -5.29 19.70 -3.42
CA THR A 952 -5.85 20.66 -2.45
C THR A 952 -5.25 20.53 -1.05
N GLY A 953 -4.29 21.39 -0.74
CA GLY A 953 -3.74 21.50 0.61
C GLY A 953 -2.60 22.51 0.71
N ASN A 954 -1.68 22.30 1.64
CA ASN A 954 -0.43 23.05 1.73
C ASN A 954 0.75 22.09 1.50
N ASP A 955 1.02 21.84 0.22
CA ASP A 955 1.83 20.74 -0.24
C ASP A 955 3.32 21.09 -0.31
N VAL A 956 4.17 20.08 -0.46
CA VAL A 956 5.61 20.23 -0.68
C VAL A 956 6.02 19.38 -1.87
N ALA A 957 6.73 19.96 -2.84
CA ALA A 957 7.27 19.28 -4.01
C ALA A 957 8.80 19.48 -4.07
N ALA A 958 9.59 18.47 -3.74
CA ALA A 958 11.03 18.50 -3.91
C ALA A 958 11.41 17.94 -5.29
N LEU A 959 11.95 18.78 -6.17
CA LEU A 959 12.36 18.38 -7.53
C LEU A 959 13.80 17.89 -7.58
N GLY A 960 14.14 17.25 -8.70
CA GLY A 960 15.48 16.74 -8.96
C GLY A 960 16.51 17.87 -9.05
N THR A 961 17.69 17.65 -8.46
CA THR A 961 18.84 18.58 -8.50
C THR A 961 19.84 18.28 -9.62
N GLU A 962 19.49 17.36 -10.51
CA GLU A 962 20.28 16.98 -11.68
C GLU A 962 19.97 17.88 -12.88
N GLY A 963 21.00 18.25 -13.65
CA GLY A 963 20.88 19.26 -14.72
C GLY A 963 20.05 18.88 -15.95
N ASN A 964 19.30 17.78 -15.89
CA ASN A 964 18.44 17.26 -16.96
C ASN A 964 16.95 17.13 -16.55
N SER A 965 16.59 17.35 -15.28
CA SER A 965 15.18 17.35 -14.83
C SER A 965 14.35 18.35 -15.64
N ASN A 966 13.12 18.00 -16.02
CA ASN A 966 12.19 18.92 -16.67
C ASN A 966 10.75 18.73 -16.19
N ASP A 967 10.62 18.55 -14.87
CA ASP A 967 9.37 18.29 -14.15
C ASP A 967 8.35 19.42 -14.38
N THR A 968 7.07 19.08 -14.46
CA THR A 968 5.99 20.01 -14.80
C THR A 968 4.90 19.98 -13.75
N LEU A 969 4.73 21.08 -13.02
CA LEU A 969 3.71 21.24 -11.99
C LEU A 969 2.45 21.86 -12.60
N VAL A 970 1.31 21.19 -12.50
CA VAL A 970 0.06 21.54 -13.20
C VAL A 970 -1.00 22.00 -12.21
N TYR A 971 -1.63 23.14 -12.53
CA TYR A 971 -2.71 23.74 -11.73
C TYR A 971 -4.00 23.82 -12.54
N VAL A 972 -5.07 23.19 -12.05
CA VAL A 972 -6.33 22.95 -12.78
C VAL A 972 -7.47 23.85 -12.25
N ALA A 973 -8.35 24.33 -13.13
CA ALA A 973 -9.53 25.10 -12.70
C ALA A 973 -10.60 24.24 -12.03
N GLY A 974 -11.06 24.71 -10.86
CA GLY A 974 -12.08 24.06 -10.06
C GLY A 974 -11.54 23.31 -8.85
N GLU A 975 -10.22 23.11 -8.78
CA GLU A 975 -9.52 22.57 -7.62
C GLU A 975 -9.03 23.72 -6.72
N GLU A 976 -9.31 23.64 -5.43
CA GLU A 976 -8.82 24.62 -4.44
C GLU A 976 -7.38 24.26 -4.02
N PHE A 977 -6.42 24.40 -4.96
CA PHE A 977 -5.00 24.39 -4.59
C PHE A 977 -4.77 25.46 -3.52
N GLY A 978 -4.01 25.09 -2.50
CA GLY A 978 -3.87 25.97 -1.37
C GLY A 978 -2.64 26.82 -1.47
N ASN A 979 -1.48 26.19 -1.32
CA ASN A 979 -0.27 26.85 -0.91
C ASN A 979 0.94 25.92 -1.14
N ASP A 980 1.52 25.95 -2.35
CA ASP A 980 2.41 24.91 -2.97
C ASP A 980 3.98 24.95 -2.82
N THR A 981 4.65 24.36 -1.81
CA THR A 981 6.12 24.58 -1.57
C THR A 981 6.98 23.71 -2.45
N VAL A 982 7.47 24.28 -3.54
CA VAL A 982 8.44 23.61 -4.39
C VAL A 982 9.86 23.86 -3.86
N VAL A 983 10.78 22.91 -4.02
CA VAL A 983 12.22 23.14 -3.85
C VAL A 983 12.99 22.55 -5.05
N HIS A 984 14.19 23.09 -5.29
CA HIS A 984 15.09 22.70 -6.40
C HIS A 984 14.65 23.02 -7.83
N PHE A 985 13.61 23.84 -8.01
CA PHE A 985 13.14 24.27 -9.34
C PHE A 985 14.27 24.84 -10.22
N THR A 986 14.57 24.12 -11.30
CA THR A 986 15.66 24.40 -12.24
C THR A 986 15.14 25.10 -13.49
N LYS A 987 15.51 26.37 -13.65
CA LYS A 987 15.11 27.20 -14.79
C LYS A 987 15.98 26.94 -16.02
N GLY A 988 15.37 26.48 -17.12
CA GLY A 988 16.04 26.38 -18.40
C GLY A 988 16.14 27.70 -19.19
N THR A 989 17.11 27.75 -20.10
CA THR A 989 17.09 28.64 -21.27
C THR A 989 16.60 27.89 -22.50
N LEU A 990 15.45 28.30 -23.06
CA LEU A 990 15.04 27.86 -24.39
C LEU A 990 16.02 28.40 -25.45
N VAL A 991 17.00 27.57 -25.82
CA VAL A 991 17.84 27.80 -27.01
C VAL A 991 17.16 27.12 -28.19
N GLU A 992 16.35 27.88 -28.93
CA GLU A 992 15.68 27.42 -30.16
C GLU A 992 16.67 27.38 -31.36
N ILE A 993 17.90 26.89 -31.13
CA ILE A 993 18.94 26.73 -32.15
C ILE A 993 19.63 25.38 -31.95
N ALA A 994 19.65 24.58 -33.01
CA ALA A 994 20.05 23.17 -32.99
C ALA A 994 21.55 22.94 -32.73
N THR A 995 21.94 22.87 -31.45
CA THR A 995 23.16 22.20 -30.98
C THR A 995 22.90 21.62 -29.58
N VAL A 996 23.30 20.36 -29.34
CA VAL A 996 22.83 19.58 -28.18
C VAL A 996 23.59 19.94 -26.90
N SER A 997 22.98 20.77 -26.05
CA SER A 997 23.35 20.96 -24.62
C SER A 997 22.28 21.77 -23.86
N GLY A 998 20.99 21.54 -24.16
CA GLY A 998 19.90 22.15 -23.39
C GLY A 998 19.89 21.56 -21.98
N THR A 999 20.09 22.41 -20.97
CA THR A 999 19.84 22.04 -19.57
C THR A 999 18.37 21.70 -19.39
N GLY A 1000 18.08 20.78 -18.48
CA GLY A 1000 16.77 20.54 -17.92
C GLY A 1000 16.05 21.84 -17.52
N ALA A 1001 14.73 21.82 -17.59
CA ALA A 1001 13.88 23.00 -17.46
C ALA A 1001 12.53 22.63 -16.87
N ASP A 1002 12.39 22.86 -15.57
CA ASP A 1002 11.14 22.66 -14.85
C ASP A 1002 10.11 23.72 -15.28
N LYS A 1003 8.83 23.38 -15.16
CA LYS A 1003 7.72 24.18 -15.70
C LYS A 1003 6.58 24.29 -14.71
N PHE A 1004 5.90 25.43 -14.76
CA PHE A 1004 4.57 25.57 -14.18
C PHE A 1004 3.54 25.67 -15.31
N ASP A 1005 2.50 24.85 -15.25
CA ASP A 1005 1.37 24.88 -16.17
C ASP A 1005 0.12 25.45 -15.47
N PHE A 1006 -0.23 26.69 -15.82
CA PHE A 1006 -1.44 27.37 -15.37
C PHE A 1006 -2.52 27.43 -16.47
N THR A 1007 -2.38 26.68 -17.57
CA THR A 1007 -3.36 26.70 -18.68
C THR A 1007 -4.73 26.23 -18.24
N GLY A 1008 -4.80 25.30 -17.28
CA GLY A 1008 -6.04 24.89 -16.64
C GLY A 1008 -6.81 26.04 -15.99
N LEU A 1009 -6.12 27.05 -15.45
CA LEU A 1009 -6.69 28.26 -14.83
C LEU A 1009 -7.00 29.39 -15.85
N GLY A 1010 -6.77 29.17 -17.14
CA GLY A 1010 -6.82 30.21 -18.16
C GLY A 1010 -5.59 31.12 -18.20
N GLY A 1011 -4.48 30.68 -17.59
CA GLY A 1011 -3.16 31.30 -17.73
C GLY A 1011 -2.34 30.68 -18.87
N ASP A 1012 -1.04 30.98 -18.91
CA ASP A 1012 -0.07 30.40 -19.83
C ASP A 1012 0.80 29.33 -19.14
N MET A 1013 1.40 28.42 -19.91
CA MET A 1013 2.47 27.55 -19.43
C MET A 1013 3.77 28.35 -19.28
N LEU A 1014 4.25 28.51 -18.05
CA LEU A 1014 5.42 29.31 -17.70
C LEU A 1014 6.69 28.44 -17.61
N SER A 1015 7.41 28.35 -18.73
CA SER A 1015 8.82 27.89 -18.77
C SER A 1015 9.83 29.00 -18.46
N LYS A 1016 9.36 30.24 -18.25
CA LYS A 1016 10.21 31.43 -18.09
C LYS A 1016 9.67 32.37 -17.02
N ILE A 1017 10.02 32.12 -15.76
CA ILE A 1017 9.86 33.12 -14.70
C ILE A 1017 10.91 34.23 -14.92
N GLY A 1018 10.43 35.43 -15.23
CA GLY A 1018 11.23 36.65 -15.29
C GLY A 1018 10.61 37.70 -14.38
N SER A 1019 11.20 37.91 -13.21
CA SER A 1019 10.87 39.06 -12.36
C SER A 1019 12.05 40.04 -12.35
N THR A 1020 11.80 41.23 -12.87
CA THR A 1020 12.56 42.42 -12.48
C THR A 1020 11.75 43.16 -11.42
N SER A 1021 12.43 43.60 -10.35
CA SER A 1021 11.89 44.31 -9.16
C SER A 1021 11.44 43.42 -8.01
N ALA A 1022 11.89 43.79 -6.79
CA ALA A 1022 11.39 43.24 -5.55
C ALA A 1022 9.91 43.61 -5.35
N ALA A 1023 9.13 42.63 -4.87
CA ALA A 1023 7.67 42.63 -4.79
C ALA A 1023 6.97 42.73 -6.17
N ASN A 1024 6.48 41.59 -6.67
CA ASN A 1024 5.41 41.55 -7.66
C ASN A 1024 4.66 40.22 -7.60
N HIS A 1025 3.35 40.31 -7.35
CA HIS A 1025 2.40 39.26 -7.67
C HIS A 1025 2.43 39.00 -9.19
N VAL A 1026 2.35 37.74 -9.63
CA VAL A 1026 1.71 37.48 -10.93
C VAL A 1026 0.20 37.67 -10.75
N GLN A 1027 -0.32 38.78 -11.27
CA GLN A 1027 -1.74 38.89 -11.55
C GLN A 1027 -2.03 38.22 -12.90
N ALA A 1028 -2.89 37.21 -12.90
CA ALA A 1028 -3.58 36.79 -14.11
C ALA A 1028 -4.60 37.88 -14.51
N VAL A 1029 -4.19 38.83 -15.35
CA VAL A 1029 -5.05 39.82 -15.99
C VAL A 1029 -5.33 39.29 -17.41
N ASN A 1030 -6.43 38.61 -17.68
CA ASN A 1030 -7.80 39.14 -17.63
C ASN A 1030 -8.85 38.04 -17.37
N GLY A 1031 -9.88 38.35 -16.58
CA GLY A 1031 -11.22 37.77 -16.79
C GLY A 1031 -11.94 37.16 -15.59
N LEU A 1032 -11.25 36.83 -14.50
CA LEU A 1032 -11.88 36.18 -13.34
C LEU A 1032 -12.55 37.19 -12.39
N THR A 1033 -13.87 37.06 -12.22
CA THR A 1033 -14.66 37.79 -11.20
C THR A 1033 -14.80 36.95 -9.93
N GLY A 1034 -13.68 36.72 -9.25
CA GLY A 1034 -13.56 36.01 -7.97
C GLY A 1034 -12.43 36.59 -7.10
N PRO A 1035 -12.27 36.17 -5.84
CA PRO A 1035 -11.23 36.71 -4.95
C PRO A 1035 -9.83 36.45 -5.51
N ALA A 1036 -9.00 37.49 -5.55
CA ALA A 1036 -7.70 37.46 -6.20
C ALA A 1036 -6.65 36.69 -5.39
N ILE A 1037 -6.03 35.69 -6.03
CA ILE A 1037 -4.93 34.87 -5.48
C ILE A 1037 -3.59 35.42 -6.01
N GLY A 1038 -2.56 35.47 -5.18
CA GLY A 1038 -1.28 36.11 -5.49
C GLY A 1038 -0.08 35.17 -5.44
N VAL A 1039 0.64 35.04 -6.56
CA VAL A 1039 1.85 34.21 -6.68
C VAL A 1039 3.11 35.07 -6.54
N ASN A 1040 4.08 34.68 -5.71
CA ASN A 1040 5.35 35.41 -5.44
C ASN A 1040 6.60 34.51 -5.68
N PHE A 1041 7.76 35.08 -6.09
CA PHE A 1041 8.87 34.33 -6.74
C PHE A 1041 10.31 34.82 -6.38
N PHE A 1042 11.31 33.92 -6.15
CA PHE A 1042 12.76 34.21 -5.96
C PHE A 1042 13.72 33.03 -6.41
N ASN A 1043 15.00 33.24 -6.85
CA ASN A 1043 15.87 32.27 -7.61
C ASN A 1043 17.45 32.55 -7.70
N TYR A 1044 18.38 31.56 -7.86
CA TYR A 1044 19.86 31.64 -7.54
C TYR A 1044 20.97 31.35 -8.57
N ALA A 1045 22.20 31.70 -8.12
CA ALA A 1045 23.49 31.08 -8.47
C ALA A 1045 24.53 31.22 -7.31
N THR A 1046 25.69 30.56 -7.43
CA THR A 1046 26.56 30.17 -6.30
C THR A 1046 27.71 31.13 -5.94
N SER A 1047 27.98 31.21 -4.63
CA SER A 1047 29.12 31.94 -4.04
C SER A 1047 30.49 31.53 -4.61
N THR A 1048 31.29 32.53 -5.02
CA THR A 1048 32.77 32.45 -4.98
C THR A 1048 33.32 33.62 -4.16
N VAL A 1049 34.07 33.32 -3.09
CA VAL A 1049 34.55 34.32 -2.13
C VAL A 1049 35.76 35.11 -2.65
N LEU A 1050 35.72 36.44 -2.54
CA LEU A 1050 36.92 37.27 -2.42
C LEU A 1050 36.74 38.38 -1.38
N ASN A 1051 37.64 38.39 -0.39
CA ASN A 1051 37.65 39.32 0.73
C ASN A 1051 38.01 40.76 0.30
N ASN A 1052 37.27 41.78 0.75
CA ASN A 1052 37.76 42.72 1.79
C ASN A 1052 36.86 43.97 2.00
N VAL A 1053 36.56 44.23 3.28
CA VAL A 1053 36.61 45.54 3.99
C VAL A 1053 35.98 46.79 3.32
N GLY A 1054 34.94 47.36 3.95
CA GLY A 1054 34.57 48.77 3.71
C GLY A 1054 33.21 49.21 4.27
N ALA A 1055 33.21 49.82 5.46
CA ALA A 1055 32.02 50.25 6.20
C ALA A 1055 31.11 51.31 5.52
N ALA A 1056 29.79 51.17 5.78
CA ALA A 1056 28.78 52.20 6.07
C ALA A 1056 28.70 53.50 5.23
N GLY A 1057 27.53 53.74 4.59
CA GLY A 1057 27.29 54.94 3.77
C GLY A 1057 25.82 55.33 3.48
N VAL A 1058 24.90 55.09 4.42
CA VAL A 1058 23.58 55.75 4.64
C VAL A 1058 22.86 56.45 3.45
N GLY A 1059 21.63 56.00 3.18
CA GLY A 1059 20.48 56.92 3.11
C GLY A 1059 19.99 57.39 1.74
N TYR A 1060 18.79 56.94 1.38
CA TYR A 1060 17.97 57.55 0.32
C TYR A 1060 17.66 59.02 0.64
N ALA A 1061 17.84 59.89 -0.35
CA ALA A 1061 17.19 61.20 -0.41
C ALA A 1061 16.67 61.42 -1.84
N THR A 1062 15.36 61.34 -2.02
CA THR A 1062 14.70 61.72 -3.28
C THR A 1062 14.06 63.09 -3.17
N ASN A 1063 14.36 63.90 -4.19
CA ASN A 1063 13.55 64.99 -4.73
C ASN A 1063 13.36 66.27 -3.87
N SER A 1064 14.16 67.28 -4.17
CA SER A 1064 13.88 68.68 -3.82
C SER A 1064 13.06 69.37 -4.92
N ILE A 1065 11.88 69.90 -4.58
CA ILE A 1065 11.32 71.07 -5.28
C ILE A 1065 11.39 72.24 -4.30
N ALA A 1066 12.28 73.19 -4.59
CA ALA A 1066 12.48 74.37 -3.77
C ALA A 1066 11.66 75.55 -4.29
N ASN A 1067 10.93 76.24 -3.41
CA ASN A 1067 10.86 77.70 -3.47
C ASN A 1067 10.66 78.30 -2.06
N ASP A 1068 11.00 79.57 -1.92
CA ASP A 1068 11.52 80.19 -0.70
C ASP A 1068 10.42 80.84 0.20
N THR A 1069 10.82 80.98 1.47
CA THR A 1069 10.21 81.61 2.65
C THR A 1069 9.15 82.73 2.48
N THR A 1070 8.06 82.67 3.25
CA THR A 1070 7.86 83.48 4.51
C THR A 1070 6.41 83.49 5.05
N SER A 1071 6.29 83.36 6.38
CA SER A 1071 5.36 84.08 7.30
C SER A 1071 3.82 84.03 7.16
N ALA A 1072 3.21 83.40 8.17
CA ALA A 1072 2.00 83.81 8.93
C ALA A 1072 0.60 83.89 8.25
N GLY A 1073 -0.39 83.20 8.85
CA GLY A 1073 -1.82 83.53 8.67
C GLY A 1073 -2.82 82.37 8.76
N THR A 1074 -3.48 82.20 9.90
CA THR A 1074 -4.80 81.54 10.00
C THR A 1074 -5.91 82.46 9.48
N PRO A 1075 -7.17 82.00 9.30
CA PRO A 1075 -7.69 80.77 8.65
C PRO A 1075 -8.72 81.14 7.52
N THR A 1076 -9.40 80.17 6.85
CA THR A 1076 -10.88 80.14 6.61
C THR A 1076 -11.37 79.15 5.53
N PHE A 1077 -12.36 78.33 5.92
CA PHE A 1077 -13.62 77.94 5.23
C PHE A 1077 -13.77 77.78 3.70
N GLY A 1078 -14.43 76.67 3.30
CA GLY A 1078 -15.09 76.48 2.00
C GLY A 1078 -15.19 75.01 1.52
N VAL A 1079 -15.78 74.08 2.28
CA VAL A 1079 -17.16 73.58 2.07
C VAL A 1079 -17.54 73.31 0.60
N ASN A 1080 -17.53 72.04 0.15
CA ASN A 1080 -18.76 71.25 -0.11
C ASN A 1080 -18.46 69.79 -0.54
N ARG A 1081 -19.15 68.83 0.11
CA ARG A 1081 -19.81 67.60 -0.40
C ARG A 1081 -19.13 66.71 -1.49
N ASP A 1082 -19.30 65.39 -1.48
CA ASP A 1082 -20.27 64.53 -0.79
C ASP A 1082 -19.62 63.16 -0.47
N LEU A 1083 -19.83 62.61 0.72
CA LEU A 1083 -19.19 61.36 1.16
C LEU A 1083 -20.17 60.43 1.90
N THR A 1084 -21.17 59.93 1.18
CA THR A 1084 -22.09 58.90 1.69
C THR A 1084 -22.42 57.88 0.60
N ALA A 1085 -21.74 56.72 0.63
CA ALA A 1085 -22.26 55.37 0.33
C ALA A 1085 -21.16 54.39 -0.12
N MET A 1086 -20.42 53.80 0.83
CA MET A 1086 -20.03 52.38 0.74
C MET A 1086 -20.10 51.77 2.15
N PRO A 1087 -20.53 50.50 2.32
CA PRO A 1087 -20.75 49.93 3.65
C PRO A 1087 -19.44 49.51 4.31
N THR A 1088 -19.43 49.56 5.64
CA THR A 1088 -18.46 48.89 6.50
C THR A 1088 -18.41 47.38 6.22
N ILE A 1089 -17.21 46.83 6.02
CA ILE A 1089 -16.93 45.41 6.27
C ILE A 1089 -16.02 45.34 7.51
N ASP A 1090 -16.35 44.41 8.39
CA ASP A 1090 -15.83 44.26 9.75
C ASP A 1090 -14.41 43.67 9.76
N ALA A 1091 -13.61 44.05 10.76
CA ALA A 1091 -12.24 43.60 10.92
C ALA A 1091 -12.19 42.34 11.80
N LYS A 1092 -12.37 41.16 11.19
CA LYS A 1092 -12.14 39.88 11.87
C LYS A 1092 -11.68 38.77 10.92
N THR A 1093 -10.59 38.11 11.32
CA THR A 1093 -10.05 36.84 10.76
C THR A 1093 -9.82 36.78 9.25
N LEU A 1094 -8.63 37.22 8.82
CA LEU A 1094 -7.92 36.58 7.70
C LEU A 1094 -6.90 35.61 8.29
N MET A 1095 -6.88 34.38 7.82
CA MET A 1095 -5.80 33.42 8.03
C MET A 1095 -4.91 33.42 6.78
N ASP A 1096 -3.60 33.40 6.99
CA ASP A 1096 -2.60 33.56 5.94
C ASP A 1096 -2.22 32.19 5.34
N ARG A 1097 -2.09 32.10 4.01
CA ARG A 1097 -1.66 30.91 3.26
C ARG A 1097 -0.63 31.38 2.24
N SER A 1098 0.66 31.23 2.56
CA SER A 1098 1.79 31.61 1.71
C SER A 1098 2.90 30.55 1.75
N ILE A 1099 3.62 30.32 0.65
CA ILE A 1099 4.62 29.24 0.60
C ILE A 1099 5.84 29.59 -0.28
N SER A 1100 6.91 28.78 -0.20
CA SER A 1100 8.28 29.22 -0.53
C SER A 1100 9.03 28.32 -1.51
N ILE A 1101 9.81 28.95 -2.40
CA ILE A 1101 10.85 28.35 -3.27
C ILE A 1101 12.04 29.32 -3.30
N MET A 1102 13.27 28.84 -3.51
CA MET A 1102 14.48 29.61 -3.22
C MET A 1102 15.20 30.27 -4.41
N ASN A 1103 15.74 31.50 -4.17
CA ASN A 1103 17.20 31.81 -4.00
C ASN A 1103 17.73 33.18 -4.69
N LEU A 1104 19.04 33.45 -4.95
CA LEU A 1104 19.63 34.75 -5.49
C LEU A 1104 21.02 34.72 -6.30
N ASP A 1105 21.21 35.27 -7.55
CA ASP A 1105 22.50 35.92 -8.07
C ASP A 1105 22.44 36.70 -9.45
N GLN A 1106 23.52 37.42 -9.90
CA GLN A 1106 23.47 38.84 -10.40
C GLN A 1106 23.87 39.24 -11.89
N VAL A 1107 23.37 40.42 -12.36
CA VAL A 1107 23.87 41.46 -13.36
C VAL A 1107 23.03 41.75 -14.65
N TRP A 1108 22.92 43.05 -15.03
CA TRP A 1108 22.01 43.66 -16.04
C TRP A 1108 22.48 43.62 -17.52
N PRO A 1109 21.54 43.73 -18.50
CA PRO A 1109 21.31 45.03 -19.16
C PRO A 1109 19.81 45.39 -19.34
N SER A 1110 19.49 46.70 -19.31
CA SER A 1110 18.11 47.20 -19.47
C SER A 1110 17.71 47.41 -20.94
N SER A 1111 16.65 46.72 -21.39
CA SER A 1111 16.04 46.93 -22.71
C SER A 1111 14.84 47.89 -22.63
N SER A 1112 14.95 49.07 -23.24
CA SER A 1112 13.78 49.81 -23.74
C SER A 1112 14.19 50.79 -24.83
N ALA A 1113 13.75 50.52 -26.07
CA ALA A 1113 14.01 51.39 -27.20
C ALA A 1113 13.07 52.60 -27.20
N SER A 1114 13.49 53.70 -26.57
CA SER A 1114 13.15 55.03 -27.06
C SER A 1114 14.24 56.03 -26.68
N VAL A 1115 14.57 56.94 -27.61
CA VAL A 1115 15.49 58.08 -27.42
C VAL A 1115 16.99 57.72 -27.31
N ASN A 1116 17.70 57.62 -28.46
CA ASN A 1116 19.17 57.83 -28.51
C ASN A 1116 19.72 58.27 -29.88
N ASP A 1117 19.11 59.31 -30.44
CA ASP A 1117 19.34 59.91 -31.77
C ASP A 1117 20.45 60.97 -31.84
N THR A 1118 21.18 61.21 -30.75
CA THR A 1118 22.09 62.37 -30.63
C THR A 1118 23.44 61.99 -30.03
N ALA A 1119 24.50 62.57 -30.62
CA ALA A 1119 25.88 62.33 -30.21
C ALA A 1119 26.14 62.56 -28.71
N ALA A 1120 25.49 63.57 -28.10
CA ALA A 1120 25.63 63.83 -26.68
C ALA A 1120 25.14 62.67 -25.77
N LYS A 1121 24.10 61.93 -26.20
CA LYS A 1121 23.57 60.80 -25.41
C LYS A 1121 24.33 59.50 -25.70
N VAL A 1122 24.84 59.34 -26.93
CA VAL A 1122 25.79 58.27 -27.27
C VAL A 1122 27.09 58.42 -26.49
N ALA A 1123 27.59 59.64 -26.31
CA ALA A 1123 28.73 59.92 -25.43
C ALA A 1123 28.40 59.55 -23.97
N ALA A 1124 27.27 60.02 -23.43
CA ALA A 1124 26.85 59.77 -22.05
C ALA A 1124 26.70 58.27 -21.68
N TRP A 1125 26.48 57.38 -22.65
CA TRP A 1125 26.51 55.93 -22.41
C TRP A 1125 27.90 55.39 -22.03
N TYR A 1126 28.98 56.01 -22.53
CA TYR A 1126 30.35 55.66 -22.17
C TYR A 1126 30.83 56.39 -20.89
N GLU A 1127 30.15 57.45 -20.48
CA GLU A 1127 30.43 58.16 -19.21
C GLU A 1127 29.84 57.46 -17.97
N ALA A 1128 28.98 56.45 -18.17
CA ALA A 1128 28.28 55.73 -17.11
C ALA A 1128 29.15 54.62 -16.45
N GLY A 1129 30.17 55.03 -15.69
CA GLY A 1129 30.74 54.20 -14.62
C GLY A 1129 32.07 53.49 -14.90
N SER A 1130 32.82 53.84 -15.95
CA SER A 1130 34.15 53.29 -16.22
C SER A 1130 35.25 54.11 -15.53
N SER A 1131 36.04 53.48 -14.66
CA SER A 1131 37.37 54.00 -14.28
C SER A 1131 38.40 53.55 -15.33
N ASN A 1132 38.23 54.02 -16.58
CA ASN A 1132 39.06 53.58 -17.70
C ASN A 1132 40.47 54.19 -17.61
N THR A 1133 41.50 53.35 -17.54
CA THR A 1133 42.91 53.76 -17.43
C THR A 1133 43.61 53.97 -18.79
N TYR A 1134 42.92 53.72 -19.91
CA TYR A 1134 43.46 53.87 -21.26
C TYR A 1134 42.42 54.46 -22.23
N ALA A 1135 42.80 55.49 -22.99
CA ALA A 1135 41.92 56.08 -24.00
C ALA A 1135 41.61 55.08 -25.12
N THR A 1136 40.34 54.94 -25.47
CA THR A 1136 39.85 53.96 -26.46
C THR A 1136 38.88 54.60 -27.45
N THR A 1137 39.06 54.29 -28.73
CA THR A 1137 38.17 54.76 -29.80
C THR A 1137 37.28 53.61 -30.28
N HIS A 1138 35.97 53.82 -30.25
CA HIS A 1138 34.93 52.87 -30.61
C HIS A 1138 34.17 53.36 -31.84
N VAL A 1139 33.54 52.44 -32.58
CA VAL A 1139 32.53 52.77 -33.59
C VAL A 1139 31.23 52.08 -33.20
N LEU A 1140 30.17 52.86 -33.05
CA LEU A 1140 28.85 52.41 -32.64
C LEU A 1140 27.84 52.70 -33.76
N VAL A 1141 26.94 51.77 -34.05
CA VAL A 1141 25.81 52.03 -34.96
C VAL A 1141 24.52 51.97 -34.15
N VAL A 1142 23.73 53.04 -34.18
CA VAL A 1142 22.44 53.15 -33.49
C VAL A 1142 21.33 53.12 -34.52
N VAL A 1143 20.53 52.05 -34.50
CA VAL A 1143 19.43 51.82 -35.44
C VAL A 1143 18.14 52.48 -34.93
N ASP A 1144 17.45 53.20 -35.80
CA ASP A 1144 16.17 53.84 -35.49
C ASP A 1144 14.95 52.93 -35.75
N ALA A 1145 13.76 53.43 -35.43
CA ALA A 1145 12.50 52.70 -35.63
C ALA A 1145 12.12 52.49 -37.12
N HIS A 1146 12.90 53.01 -38.06
CA HIS A 1146 12.74 52.83 -39.51
C HIS A 1146 13.89 52.00 -40.11
N ASN A 1147 14.63 51.26 -39.29
CA ASN A 1147 15.71 50.36 -39.71
C ASN A 1147 16.95 51.10 -40.29
N VAL A 1148 17.11 52.39 -40.00
CA VAL A 1148 18.28 53.20 -40.42
C VAL A 1148 19.31 53.30 -39.29
N GLY A 1149 20.53 52.80 -39.53
CA GLY A 1149 21.65 52.81 -38.59
C GLY A 1149 22.50 54.08 -38.68
N THR A 1150 22.47 54.94 -37.67
CA THR A 1150 23.38 56.09 -37.55
C THR A 1150 24.70 55.65 -36.94
N VAL A 1151 25.80 55.82 -37.68
CA VAL A 1151 27.16 55.47 -37.27
C VAL A 1151 27.78 56.61 -36.48
N TYR A 1152 28.32 56.32 -35.29
CA TYR A 1152 29.06 57.24 -34.42
C TYR A 1152 30.49 56.72 -34.22
N ALA A 1153 31.48 57.60 -34.35
CA ALA A 1153 32.79 57.37 -33.77
C ALA A 1153 32.77 57.95 -32.35
N VAL A 1154 33.05 57.11 -31.35
CA VAL A 1154 33.12 57.50 -29.93
C VAL A 1154 34.57 57.43 -29.50
N ASN A 1155 35.07 58.49 -28.88
CA ASN A 1155 36.42 58.56 -28.36
C ASN A 1155 36.34 58.75 -26.84
N ASP A 1156 36.53 57.65 -26.12
CA ASP A 1156 36.57 57.58 -24.66
C ASP A 1156 37.99 57.85 -24.16
N GLY A 1157 38.14 58.72 -23.17
CA GLY A 1157 39.45 59.15 -22.68
C GLY A 1157 39.93 58.33 -21.49
N THR A 1158 40.43 59.01 -20.47
CA THR A 1158 41.03 58.39 -19.27
C THR A 1158 40.50 58.99 -17.97
N GLY A 1159 39.36 59.68 -18.04
CA GLY A 1159 38.75 60.37 -16.90
C GLY A 1159 37.23 60.31 -16.95
N THR A 1160 36.59 60.47 -15.79
CA THR A 1160 35.13 60.48 -15.71
C THR A 1160 34.56 61.68 -16.49
N ALA A 1161 33.71 61.41 -17.47
CA ALA A 1161 33.08 62.37 -18.38
C ALA A 1161 34.02 63.09 -19.37
N ASP A 1162 34.89 62.33 -20.05
CA ASP A 1162 35.67 62.80 -21.21
C ASP A 1162 35.34 62.10 -22.54
N ALA A 1163 34.31 61.23 -22.56
CA ALA A 1163 33.87 60.53 -23.75
C ALA A 1163 33.22 61.49 -24.77
N THR A 1164 33.66 61.44 -26.02
CA THR A 1164 33.12 62.29 -27.10
C THR A 1164 32.65 61.44 -28.28
N ALA A 1165 31.35 61.50 -28.58
CA ALA A 1165 30.79 60.86 -29.77
C ALA A 1165 30.61 61.87 -30.91
N LYS A 1166 30.81 61.41 -32.14
CA LYS A 1166 30.57 62.17 -33.36
C LYS A 1166 29.85 61.30 -34.39
N ALA A 1167 28.71 61.77 -34.88
CA ALA A 1167 28.03 61.11 -36.00
C ALA A 1167 28.92 61.17 -37.26
N MET A 1168 29.13 60.01 -37.89
CA MET A 1168 30.00 59.81 -39.05
C MET A 1168 29.20 59.59 -40.34
N GLY A 1169 27.97 59.11 -40.24
CA GLY A 1169 27.05 58.90 -41.36
C GLY A 1169 25.83 58.06 -40.96
N THR A 1170 24.97 57.75 -41.92
CA THR A 1170 23.82 56.85 -41.76
C THR A 1170 23.90 55.74 -42.80
N ILE A 1171 23.53 54.52 -42.40
CA ILE A 1171 23.39 53.34 -43.24
C ILE A 1171 21.92 52.97 -43.24
N ASP A 1172 21.31 52.95 -44.41
CA ASP A 1172 19.92 52.54 -44.62
C ASP A 1172 19.93 51.17 -45.33
N LEU A 1173 19.27 50.18 -44.73
CA LEU A 1173 19.17 48.81 -45.24
C LEU A 1173 17.79 48.48 -45.81
N ALA A 1174 16.88 49.46 -45.88
CA ALA A 1174 15.48 49.28 -46.26
C ALA A 1174 14.84 48.10 -45.49
N ASP A 1175 14.29 47.12 -46.21
CA ASP A 1175 13.51 46.00 -45.66
C ASP A 1175 14.36 44.86 -45.04
N THR A 1176 15.69 45.00 -44.95
CA THR A 1176 16.57 43.96 -44.36
C THR A 1176 16.90 44.30 -42.90
N GLU A 1177 16.35 43.54 -41.94
CA GLU A 1177 16.60 43.79 -40.51
C GLU A 1177 18.09 43.66 -40.14
N TRP A 1178 18.60 44.60 -39.35
CA TRP A 1178 19.97 44.59 -38.82
C TRP A 1178 20.30 43.33 -37.99
N SER A 1179 19.28 42.69 -37.40
CA SER A 1179 19.36 41.42 -36.68
C SER A 1179 19.87 40.24 -37.53
N SER A 1180 19.72 40.32 -38.86
CA SER A 1180 20.05 39.25 -39.80
C SER A 1180 21.51 39.27 -40.31
N LEU A 1181 22.30 40.28 -39.91
CA LEU A 1181 23.67 40.47 -40.38
C LEU A 1181 24.71 39.95 -39.37
N ALA A 1182 25.73 39.25 -39.87
CA ALA A 1182 26.85 38.73 -39.11
C ALA A 1182 28.15 39.51 -39.40
N TRP A 1183 29.21 39.23 -38.64
CA TRP A 1183 30.48 39.97 -38.71
C TRP A 1183 31.14 39.98 -40.10
N PHE A 1184 30.91 38.96 -40.94
CA PHE A 1184 31.42 38.90 -42.30
C PHE A 1184 30.64 39.76 -43.31
N ASN A 1185 29.48 40.30 -42.93
CA ASN A 1185 28.71 41.25 -43.76
C ASN A 1185 29.29 42.68 -43.73
N PHE A 1186 30.27 42.94 -42.85
CA PHE A 1186 30.90 44.26 -42.63
C PHE A 1186 32.44 44.22 -42.78
N ALA A 1187 32.99 43.15 -43.35
CA ALA A 1187 34.43 42.89 -43.50
C ALA A 1187 35.02 43.42 -44.82
#